data_AF-A0A2W5TVS3-F1
#
_entry.id   AF-A0A2W5TVS3-F1
#
_cell.length_a   1.000
_cell.length_b   1.000
_cell.length_c   1.000
_cell.angle_alpha   90.00
_cell.angle_beta   90.00
_cell.angle_gamma   90.00
#
_symmetry.space_group_name_H-M   'P 1'
#
loop_
_entity.id
_entity.type
_entity.pdbx_description
1 polymer ?
#
loop_
_entity_poly.entity_id
_entity_poly.type
_entity_poly.pdbx_seq_one_letter_code
_entity_poly.pdbx_strand_id
1 'polypeptide(L)'
;MAEPKADEVQLAMDRAHRVLWKSQRADGSWDVPADIGTWVTSQTVVVLKHLQQLDEEDTRQAAKWLEGQQKTDGSFTIQPFARHGDLGATACAWAALYLCGAHAAAEKARSWVELHGGVAHVIEKMSEGDFAALFLAMAGLLDAEKLPCPNTTAMCLPGAMAFMGTRFHAGILMGAIQADITIQSLRGDFKGFIDGIKGRTALDLFRQFQNEEGSVNGASSITAMALPMFKAIGSLEAKTMMDRALRWLETQKIRDATGLHFPGYGTDVWSTAFVTRSLLAGGVPATDEDLGRALKWMADAQSLTHPQPELNNRKPNAVRLGGWGFQKTNHSMPDNDDAGVVLSAIGPALDDPKLDPTLRNRLSQTAELAKRWLYDMQNDDGGWSAFVWELGSKPPGPVMEKQVKVDLANQLAMIPLVIDPPPFVQDPATEDVTSRVLHGLAQVGEKYNASPNVQRAVEFLKKQQTASGAWWGRWVVNYLSATSFVLLGLHAVGVDMKADWVRRAVKWVLSKQNADGGWGETPASYKTEAEAGIGPTMLPLTGLVVQGLIKAGEGDNPQVKKAIALIIASQRADGTWPNGEYLHTNIPPDTFYLYPYAAWFYPAEALGLYLQHLEHPSTAGDERQRWSNEFLDAARHRMDPKADDVIRAIFARGEAKEVNKLMSNIFRTDQPIPPELPDEAEAYFKDTALPAWADQQQLAIAQRLFTRTGWQVAMGLFCSSLPQAYASAHGAYVIVQTQGLTRHTKQRIFETAQFLFDVLDEGALEKDGRGIRTAQKVRLMHATVRHLLLQRPDPKWDTALRGLPINQEDLAGTLMTFSVVTLEALRTLGIAYSVEEANAWLHTWKVVGTLLGIEEQLLPRDILDGQELMEAIRDRQWANAPEGKTLIQPLVQMMQDYFPGPILDGIPNSLIRLLAGDVCADYLGLPPADWTMHLVKGGTELDEWIPQWVGAGTPSERLFAWVSHQFMEGVVAVEREGKQAKFRIPTALTKTVK
;
A
#
# COMPACT_ATOMS: atom_id res chain seq x y z
N MET A 1 -10.43 40.39 2.91
CA MET A 1 -9.66 40.11 1.67
C MET A 1 -10.66 39.79 0.57
N ALA A 2 -10.36 40.19 -0.67
CA ALA A 2 -11.15 39.77 -1.82
C ALA A 2 -10.97 38.25 -2.05
N GLU A 3 -11.98 37.60 -2.62
CA GLU A 3 -11.93 36.20 -2.99
C GLU A 3 -10.87 35.96 -4.10
N PRO A 4 -9.96 34.98 -3.95
CA PRO A 4 -8.96 34.69 -4.98
C PRO A 4 -9.62 34.32 -6.31
N LYS A 5 -9.23 34.99 -7.39
CA LYS A 5 -9.75 34.69 -8.73
C LYS A 5 -9.01 33.49 -9.34
N ALA A 6 -9.69 32.70 -10.17
CA ALA A 6 -9.09 31.55 -10.85
C ALA A 6 -7.79 31.92 -11.59
N ASP A 7 -7.76 33.03 -12.34
CA ASP A 7 -6.55 33.49 -13.05
C ASP A 7 -5.36 33.79 -12.12
N GLU A 8 -5.61 34.30 -10.90
CA GLU A 8 -4.56 34.60 -9.92
C GLU A 8 -3.99 33.31 -9.32
N VAL A 9 -4.86 32.33 -9.06
CA VAL A 9 -4.49 31.00 -8.57
C VAL A 9 -3.68 30.26 -9.63
N GLN A 10 -4.14 30.26 -10.90
CA GLN A 10 -3.44 29.66 -12.04
C GLN A 10 -2.05 30.26 -12.22
N LEU A 11 -1.92 31.59 -12.19
CA LEU A 11 -0.61 32.25 -12.35
C LEU A 11 0.37 31.87 -11.23
N ALA A 12 -0.11 31.73 -10.00
CA ALA A 12 0.71 31.29 -8.87
C ALA A 12 1.16 29.84 -9.02
N MET A 13 0.27 28.96 -9.48
CA MET A 13 0.57 27.56 -9.78
C MET A 13 1.60 27.43 -10.91
N ASP A 14 1.43 28.17 -12.02
CA ASP A 14 2.38 28.16 -13.14
C ASP A 14 3.79 28.58 -12.72
N ARG A 15 3.89 29.55 -11.80
CA ARG A 15 5.18 29.96 -11.21
C ARG A 15 5.83 28.82 -10.43
N ALA A 16 5.05 28.08 -9.64
CA ALA A 16 5.55 26.96 -8.87
C ALA A 16 6.00 25.80 -9.78
N HIS A 17 5.19 25.45 -10.78
CA HIS A 17 5.52 24.41 -11.76
C HIS A 17 6.84 24.71 -12.51
N ARG A 18 7.10 25.97 -12.87
CA ARG A 18 8.39 26.34 -13.49
C ARG A 18 9.59 26.01 -12.60
N VAL A 19 9.47 26.18 -11.28
CA VAL A 19 10.55 25.81 -10.35
C VAL A 19 10.71 24.29 -10.29
N LEU A 20 9.59 23.57 -10.15
CA LEU A 20 9.59 22.10 -10.11
C LEU A 20 10.26 21.54 -11.36
N TRP A 21 9.84 21.94 -12.56
CA TRP A 21 10.46 21.49 -13.81
C TRP A 21 11.95 21.82 -13.92
N LYS A 22 12.35 23.03 -13.51
CA LYS A 22 13.77 23.42 -13.52
C LYS A 22 14.63 22.55 -12.59
N SER A 23 14.04 21.97 -11.55
CA SER A 23 14.71 21.11 -10.58
C SER A 23 14.70 19.62 -10.94
N GLN A 24 14.01 19.22 -12.02
CA GLN A 24 14.00 17.82 -12.45
C GLN A 24 15.39 17.40 -12.92
N ARG A 25 15.81 16.20 -12.51
CA ARG A 25 17.04 15.56 -12.99
C ARG A 25 16.83 14.97 -14.37
N ALA A 26 17.94 14.74 -15.08
CA ALA A 26 17.91 14.17 -16.44
C ALA A 26 17.27 12.76 -16.49
N ASP A 27 17.29 12.01 -15.39
CA ASP A 27 16.66 10.69 -15.30
C ASP A 27 15.15 10.74 -14.99
N GLY A 28 14.57 11.94 -14.88
CA GLY A 28 13.15 12.17 -14.57
C GLY A 28 12.84 12.35 -13.09
N SER A 29 13.80 12.12 -12.19
CA SER A 29 13.59 12.20 -10.75
C SER A 29 13.75 13.61 -10.17
N TRP A 30 13.24 13.79 -8.96
CA TRP A 30 13.53 14.92 -8.08
C TRP A 30 14.14 14.41 -6.80
N ASP A 31 15.06 15.18 -6.22
CA ASP A 31 15.70 14.82 -4.96
C ASP A 31 16.28 16.09 -4.34
N VAL A 32 16.16 16.16 -3.03
CA VAL A 32 16.79 17.17 -2.19
C VAL A 32 17.34 16.45 -0.96
N PRO A 33 18.64 16.59 -0.64
CA PRO A 33 19.18 15.96 0.56
C PRO A 33 18.49 16.49 1.82
N ALA A 34 18.13 15.58 2.73
CA ALA A 34 17.54 15.94 4.02
C ALA A 34 18.63 16.36 5.02
N ASP A 35 18.45 17.52 5.64
CA ASP A 35 19.40 18.07 6.61
C ASP A 35 18.90 17.89 8.05
N ILE A 36 19.66 17.13 8.85
CA ILE A 36 19.40 16.86 10.28
C ILE A 36 20.31 17.73 11.18
N GLY A 37 20.87 18.81 10.65
CA GLY A 37 21.79 19.69 11.35
C GLY A 37 23.20 19.09 11.49
N THR A 38 23.98 19.66 12.43
CA THR A 38 25.42 19.35 12.56
C THR A 38 25.71 17.97 13.12
N TRP A 39 24.69 17.29 13.65
CA TRP A 39 24.80 15.96 14.26
C TRP A 39 25.44 14.93 13.32
N VAL A 40 24.84 14.71 12.16
CA VAL A 40 25.27 13.70 11.18
C VAL A 40 26.69 13.97 10.69
N THR A 41 26.97 15.22 10.30
CA THR A 41 28.29 15.61 9.81
C THR A 41 29.36 15.42 10.87
N SER A 42 29.10 15.82 12.12
CA SER A 42 30.06 15.68 13.22
C SER A 42 30.41 14.20 13.47
N GLN A 43 29.41 13.33 13.52
CA GLN A 43 29.60 11.89 13.72
C GLN A 43 30.42 11.26 12.60
N THR A 44 30.03 11.52 11.33
CA THR A 44 30.73 10.98 10.17
C THR A 44 32.18 11.46 10.10
N VAL A 45 32.43 12.75 10.35
CA VAL A 45 33.79 13.31 10.37
C VAL A 45 34.65 12.66 11.45
N VAL A 46 34.14 12.52 12.69
CA VAL A 46 34.88 11.86 13.78
C VAL A 46 35.28 10.45 13.39
N VAL A 47 34.35 9.66 12.86
CA VAL A 47 34.63 8.27 12.45
C VAL A 47 35.67 8.21 11.34
N LEU A 48 35.50 9.00 10.27
CA LEU A 48 36.44 8.99 9.15
C LEU A 48 37.83 9.48 9.56
N LYS A 49 37.93 10.48 10.45
CA LYS A 49 39.21 10.92 11.02
C LYS A 49 39.85 9.85 11.91
N HIS A 50 39.07 9.21 12.78
CA HIS A 50 39.53 8.12 13.64
C HIS A 50 40.12 6.95 12.81
N LEU A 51 39.50 6.63 11.67
CA LEU A 51 39.94 5.57 10.76
C LEU A 51 40.95 6.02 9.70
N GLN A 52 41.37 7.29 9.70
CA GLN A 52 42.27 7.88 8.71
C GLN A 52 41.75 7.75 7.26
N GLN A 53 40.43 7.91 7.08
CA GLN A 53 39.72 7.84 5.80
C GLN A 53 39.23 9.21 5.30
N LEU A 54 39.53 10.31 6.01
CA LEU A 54 39.24 11.67 5.57
C LEU A 54 40.54 12.39 5.24
N ASP A 55 40.68 12.86 3.99
CA ASP A 55 41.86 13.59 3.53
C ASP A 55 41.98 14.99 4.14
N GLU A 56 43.11 15.66 3.93
CA GLU A 56 43.42 16.96 4.53
C GLU A 56 42.55 18.12 3.99
N GLU A 57 42.16 18.09 2.71
CA GLU A 57 41.28 19.11 2.14
C GLU A 57 39.90 18.99 2.75
N ASP A 58 39.37 17.78 2.80
CA ASP A 58 38.05 17.48 3.36
C ASP A 58 37.99 17.74 4.85
N THR A 59 39.09 17.44 5.57
CA THR A 59 39.27 17.82 6.97
C THR A 59 39.08 19.33 7.15
N ARG A 60 39.73 20.14 6.30
CA ARG A 60 39.65 21.61 6.37
C ARG A 60 38.27 22.14 6.01
N GLN A 61 37.65 21.59 4.96
CA GLN A 61 36.31 22.01 4.51
C GLN A 61 35.22 21.62 5.51
N ALA A 62 35.34 20.45 6.16
CA ALA A 62 34.44 20.02 7.22
C ALA A 62 34.55 20.91 8.45
N ALA A 63 35.79 21.27 8.84
CA ALA A 63 36.02 22.22 9.93
C ALA A 63 35.37 23.58 9.63
N LYS A 64 35.62 24.13 8.43
CA LYS A 64 35.04 25.40 7.98
C LYS A 64 33.52 25.39 8.06
N TRP A 65 32.88 24.30 7.62
CA TRP A 65 31.43 24.16 7.70
C TRP A 65 30.95 24.17 9.15
N LEU A 66 31.52 23.32 10.01
CA LEU A 66 31.16 23.24 11.43
C LEU A 66 31.38 24.57 12.17
N GLU A 67 32.49 25.26 11.93
CA GLU A 67 32.74 26.60 12.48
C GLU A 67 31.64 27.60 12.09
N GLY A 68 31.15 27.52 10.86
CA GLY A 68 30.04 28.33 10.37
C GLY A 68 28.69 28.02 11.02
N GLN A 69 28.51 26.81 11.55
CA GLN A 69 27.28 26.41 12.27
C GLN A 69 27.35 26.70 13.78
N GLN A 70 28.51 27.04 14.33
CA GLN A 70 28.68 27.28 15.76
C GLN A 70 27.92 28.52 16.21
N LYS A 71 27.07 28.39 17.22
CA LYS A 71 26.35 29.53 17.82
C LYS A 71 27.32 30.44 18.58
N THR A 72 26.88 31.67 18.86
CA THR A 72 27.69 32.67 19.57
C THR A 72 28.09 32.25 20.99
N ASP A 73 27.31 31.39 21.63
CA ASP A 73 27.60 30.81 22.95
C ASP A 73 28.54 29.60 22.89
N GLY A 74 28.95 29.17 21.69
CA GLY A 74 29.84 28.04 21.46
C GLY A 74 29.13 26.71 21.19
N SER A 75 27.79 26.67 21.31
CA SER A 75 27.01 25.43 21.18
C SER A 75 26.61 25.09 19.75
N PHE A 76 26.11 23.86 19.59
CA PHE A 76 25.55 23.31 18.36
C PHE A 76 24.15 22.75 18.59
N THR A 77 23.36 22.65 17.53
CA THR A 77 21.95 22.25 17.59
C THR A 77 21.74 20.85 17.02
N ILE A 78 20.83 20.08 17.62
CA ILE A 78 20.49 18.73 17.17
C ILE A 78 19.51 18.69 15.98
N GLN A 79 18.92 19.84 15.63
CA GLN A 79 18.00 19.98 14.52
C GLN A 79 18.14 21.38 13.88
N PRO A 80 17.73 21.54 12.62
CA PRO A 80 17.61 22.86 12.00
C PRO A 80 16.70 23.80 12.81
N PHE A 81 17.06 25.09 12.84
CA PHE A 81 16.31 26.17 13.50
C PHE A 81 16.18 26.09 15.03
N ALA A 82 16.82 25.13 15.71
CA ALA A 82 16.76 25.05 17.16
C ALA A 82 17.32 26.32 17.82
N ARG A 83 16.55 26.89 18.76
CA ARG A 83 16.94 28.14 19.44
C ARG A 83 18.06 27.93 20.45
N HIS A 84 18.12 26.77 21.07
CA HIS A 84 19.10 26.42 22.11
C HIS A 84 20.06 25.33 21.62
N GLY A 85 21.27 25.32 22.17
CA GLY A 85 22.22 24.24 21.93
C GLY A 85 21.75 22.93 22.56
N ASP A 86 22.16 21.81 21.96
CA ASP A 86 21.99 20.47 22.51
C ASP A 86 23.34 19.92 22.98
N LEU A 87 23.32 19.21 24.10
CA LEU A 87 24.53 18.68 24.74
C LEU A 87 25.22 17.63 23.90
N GLY A 88 24.46 16.67 23.35
CA GLY A 88 25.03 15.65 22.49
C GLY A 88 25.64 16.30 21.26
N ALA A 89 24.87 17.13 20.55
CA ALA A 89 25.31 17.74 19.30
C ALA A 89 26.56 18.60 19.49
N THR A 90 26.63 19.32 20.60
CA THR A 90 27.82 20.10 20.95
C THR A 90 29.01 19.21 21.27
N ALA A 91 28.82 18.08 21.96
CA ALA A 91 29.88 17.12 22.25
C ALA A 91 30.43 16.42 20.98
N CYS A 92 29.55 16.01 20.05
CA CYS A 92 29.95 15.46 18.75
C CYS A 92 30.74 16.50 17.92
N ALA A 93 30.24 17.74 17.85
CA ALA A 93 30.91 18.82 17.13
C ALA A 93 32.27 19.19 17.76
N TRP A 94 32.37 19.16 19.09
CA TRP A 94 33.63 19.33 19.81
C TRP A 94 34.66 18.28 19.37
N ALA A 95 34.28 16.99 19.36
CA ALA A 95 35.14 15.90 18.91
C ALA A 95 35.59 16.10 17.44
N ALA A 96 34.67 16.45 16.55
CA ALA A 96 34.95 16.67 15.14
C ALA A 96 35.93 17.85 14.92
N LEU A 97 35.64 19.02 15.51
CA LEU A 97 36.48 20.20 15.40
C LEU A 97 37.88 19.97 15.98
N TYR A 98 37.98 19.22 17.09
CA TYR A 98 39.27 18.85 17.68
C TYR A 98 40.10 17.99 16.73
N LEU A 99 39.52 16.94 16.15
CA LEU A 99 40.19 16.06 15.18
C LEU A 99 40.55 16.76 13.86
N CYS A 100 39.80 17.81 13.50
CA CYS A 100 40.12 18.63 12.34
C CYS A 100 41.15 19.74 12.62
N GLY A 101 41.60 19.93 13.86
CA GLY A 101 42.56 20.98 14.23
C GLY A 101 41.97 22.38 14.39
N ALA A 102 40.64 22.53 14.39
CA ALA A 102 39.93 23.79 14.61
C ALA A 102 39.84 24.11 16.13
N HIS A 103 41.00 24.22 16.78
CA HIS A 103 41.12 24.23 18.24
C HIS A 103 40.37 25.38 18.93
N ALA A 104 40.29 26.56 18.31
CA ALA A 104 39.57 27.70 18.89
C ALA A 104 38.06 27.45 18.96
N ALA A 105 37.46 26.88 17.92
CA ALA A 105 36.05 26.51 17.90
C ALA A 105 35.77 25.30 18.80
N ALA A 106 36.67 24.30 18.80
CA ALA A 106 36.60 23.15 19.69
C ALA A 106 36.60 23.56 21.17
N GLU A 107 37.43 24.55 21.56
CA GLU A 107 37.50 25.03 22.94
C GLU A 107 36.22 25.74 23.41
N LYS A 108 35.56 26.48 22.51
CA LYS A 108 34.23 27.07 22.80
C LYS A 108 33.17 26.00 23.02
N ALA A 109 33.13 24.98 22.16
CA ALA A 109 32.21 23.85 22.30
C ALA A 109 32.47 23.08 23.60
N ARG A 110 33.74 22.80 23.92
CA ARG A 110 34.15 22.21 25.20
C ARG A 110 33.66 23.03 26.39
N SER A 111 33.95 24.34 26.39
CA SER A 111 33.55 25.24 27.47
C SER A 111 32.04 25.23 27.70
N TRP A 112 31.27 25.18 26.61
CA TRP A 112 29.81 25.06 26.69
C TRP A 112 29.38 23.70 27.28
N VAL A 113 29.97 22.58 26.85
CA VAL A 113 29.69 21.24 27.41
C VAL A 113 29.99 21.20 28.91
N GLU A 114 31.14 21.72 29.35
CA GLU A 114 31.51 21.80 30.77
C GLU A 114 30.51 22.63 31.59
N LEU A 115 29.98 23.71 31.02
CA LEU A 115 28.94 24.53 31.67
C LEU A 115 27.59 23.79 31.82
N HIS A 116 27.34 22.77 30.99
CA HIS A 116 26.06 22.03 30.92
C HIS A 116 26.18 20.60 31.47
N GLY A 117 26.99 20.41 32.53
CA GLY A 117 27.15 19.13 33.22
C GLY A 117 28.37 18.31 32.79
N GLY A 118 29.12 18.80 31.81
CA GLY A 118 30.39 18.22 31.38
C GLY A 118 30.27 16.82 30.79
N VAL A 119 31.42 16.17 30.59
CA VAL A 119 31.50 14.84 29.97
C VAL A 119 30.73 13.76 30.76
N ALA A 120 30.60 13.91 32.08
CA ALA A 120 29.81 13.00 32.89
C ALA A 120 28.33 12.97 32.48
N HIS A 121 27.74 14.14 32.19
CA HIS A 121 26.35 14.21 31.73
C HIS A 121 26.21 13.74 30.27
N VAL A 122 27.22 13.95 29.42
CA VAL A 122 27.27 13.35 28.07
C VAL A 122 27.24 11.81 28.14
N ILE A 123 27.96 11.21 29.11
CA ILE A 123 27.92 9.76 29.33
C ILE A 123 26.54 9.30 29.83
N GLU A 124 25.92 10.06 30.73
CA GLU A 124 24.58 9.76 31.25
C GLU A 124 23.52 9.67 30.13
N LYS A 125 23.58 10.59 29.15
CA LYS A 125 22.66 10.61 28.00
C LYS A 125 22.74 9.34 27.11
N MET A 126 23.79 8.52 27.23
CA MET A 126 23.81 7.21 26.54
C MET A 126 22.66 6.31 26.97
N SER A 127 22.20 6.43 28.23
CA SER A 127 21.02 5.70 28.71
C SER A 127 19.72 6.10 28.01
N GLU A 128 19.71 7.25 27.33
CA GLU A 128 18.57 7.80 26.58
C GLU A 128 18.74 7.58 25.06
N GLY A 129 19.79 6.88 24.63
CA GLY A 129 20.09 6.60 23.22
C GLY A 129 20.99 7.62 22.53
N ASP A 130 21.51 8.63 23.24
CA ASP A 130 22.48 9.60 22.72
C ASP A 130 23.91 9.08 22.92
N PHE A 131 24.54 8.64 21.83
CA PHE A 131 25.89 8.06 21.86
C PHE A 131 27.03 9.08 21.69
N ALA A 132 26.81 10.38 21.95
CA ALA A 132 27.86 11.41 21.78
C ALA A 132 29.17 11.11 22.52
N ALA A 133 29.11 10.47 23.70
CA ALA A 133 30.30 10.08 24.47
C ALA A 133 31.21 9.09 23.71
N LEU A 134 30.65 8.23 22.86
CA LEU A 134 31.43 7.31 22.02
C LEU A 134 32.34 8.07 21.04
N PHE A 135 31.86 9.19 20.50
CA PHE A 135 32.61 10.04 19.57
C PHE A 135 33.73 10.82 20.28
N LEU A 136 33.49 11.27 21.51
CA LEU A 136 34.56 11.83 22.36
C LEU A 136 35.67 10.80 22.62
N ALA A 137 35.31 9.53 22.85
CA ALA A 137 36.29 8.46 23.06
C ALA A 137 37.08 8.15 21.78
N MET A 138 36.43 8.08 20.62
CA MET A 138 37.11 7.92 19.31
C MET A 138 38.08 9.07 19.00
N ALA A 139 37.78 10.29 19.48
CA ALA A 139 38.65 11.45 19.36
C ALA A 139 39.80 11.50 20.40
N GLY A 140 39.84 10.57 21.35
CA GLY A 140 40.81 10.56 22.45
C GLY A 140 40.55 11.63 23.52
N LEU A 141 39.36 12.21 23.56
CA LEU A 141 38.94 13.24 24.53
C LEU A 141 38.25 12.62 25.76
N LEU A 142 37.88 11.35 25.69
CA LEU A 142 37.30 10.56 26.77
C LEU A 142 37.96 9.18 26.82
N ASP A 143 38.28 8.71 28.02
CA ASP A 143 38.74 7.34 28.24
C ASP A 143 37.59 6.33 28.01
N ALA A 144 37.81 5.37 27.11
CA ALA A 144 36.81 4.38 26.70
C ALA A 144 36.38 3.46 27.87
N GLU A 145 37.20 3.32 28.91
CA GLU A 145 36.84 2.58 30.13
C GLU A 145 35.64 3.18 30.87
N LYS A 146 35.35 4.47 30.67
CA LYS A 146 34.23 5.16 31.32
C LYS A 146 32.88 4.96 30.63
N LEU A 147 32.86 4.43 29.40
CA LEU A 147 31.62 4.25 28.64
C LEU A 147 30.77 3.10 29.19
N PRO A 148 29.44 3.24 29.32
CA PRO A 148 28.59 2.07 29.51
C PRO A 148 28.56 1.23 28.22
N CYS A 149 28.57 -0.10 28.33
CA CYS A 149 28.64 -1.00 27.18
C CYS A 149 27.44 -1.98 27.17
N PRO A 150 26.56 -1.95 26.15
CA PRO A 150 25.29 -2.71 26.14
C PRO A 150 25.45 -4.25 26.19
N ASN A 151 26.63 -4.79 25.86
CA ASN A 151 26.95 -6.23 25.80
C ASN A 151 25.87 -7.11 25.13
N THR A 152 26.06 -7.35 23.84
CA THR A 152 25.10 -8.08 22.97
C THR A 152 25.35 -9.59 22.91
N THR A 153 26.10 -10.17 23.86
CA THR A 153 26.48 -11.60 23.82
C THR A 153 25.26 -12.53 23.78
N ALA A 154 24.16 -12.18 24.45
CA ALA A 154 22.92 -12.97 24.40
C ALA A 154 22.29 -13.03 22.99
N MET A 155 22.48 -12.00 22.15
CA MET A 155 21.99 -11.98 20.76
C MET A 155 22.72 -13.00 19.86
N CYS A 156 23.86 -13.51 20.31
CA CYS A 156 24.68 -14.46 19.58
C CYS A 156 24.22 -15.92 19.74
N LEU A 157 23.24 -16.18 20.62
CA LEU A 157 22.68 -17.52 20.80
C LEU A 157 21.83 -17.92 19.58
N PRO A 158 21.81 -19.21 19.19
CA PRO A 158 20.97 -19.68 18.09
C PRO A 158 19.49 -19.26 18.27
N GLY A 159 18.90 -18.65 17.25
CA GLY A 159 17.52 -18.15 17.27
C GLY A 159 17.30 -16.84 18.03
N ALA A 160 18.27 -16.35 18.81
CA ALA A 160 18.11 -15.14 19.60
C ALA A 160 17.91 -13.89 18.73
N MET A 161 18.61 -13.75 17.60
CA MET A 161 18.40 -12.62 16.70
C MET A 161 16.97 -12.57 16.13
N ALA A 162 16.42 -13.73 15.74
CA ALA A 162 15.05 -13.82 15.25
C ALA A 162 14.04 -13.45 16.36
N PHE A 163 14.25 -13.95 17.59
CA PHE A 163 13.45 -13.59 18.74
C PHE A 163 13.53 -12.09 19.06
N MET A 164 14.73 -11.51 19.09
CA MET A 164 14.94 -10.08 19.32
C MET A 164 14.27 -9.23 18.22
N GLY A 165 14.24 -9.72 16.98
CA GLY A 165 13.50 -9.10 15.88
C GLY A 165 12.00 -8.98 16.13
N THR A 166 11.40 -9.86 16.96
CA THR A 166 9.99 -9.75 17.38
C THR A 166 9.77 -8.70 18.47
N ARG A 167 10.85 -8.12 19.03
CA ARG A 167 10.80 -7.22 20.19
C ARG A 167 11.32 -5.82 19.87
N PHE A 168 12.32 -5.72 19.02
CA PHE A 168 13.02 -4.47 18.71
C PHE A 168 13.12 -4.23 17.22
N HIS A 169 13.05 -2.96 16.84
CA HIS A 169 13.31 -2.54 15.46
C HIS A 169 14.75 -2.87 15.08
N ALA A 170 14.99 -3.32 13.84
CA ALA A 170 16.32 -3.75 13.40
C ALA A 170 17.40 -2.67 13.55
N GLY A 171 17.02 -1.40 13.38
CA GLY A 171 17.90 -0.26 13.65
C GLY A 171 18.42 -0.20 15.10
N ILE A 172 17.60 -0.58 16.09
CA ILE A 172 18.00 -0.65 17.51
C ILE A 172 19.00 -1.80 17.72
N LEU A 173 18.74 -2.96 17.12
CA LEU A 173 19.63 -4.12 17.18
C LEU A 173 20.99 -3.83 16.54
N MET A 174 20.99 -3.17 15.38
CA MET A 174 22.21 -2.72 14.70
C MET A 174 22.99 -1.71 15.53
N GLY A 175 22.32 -0.68 16.09
CA GLY A 175 22.98 0.30 16.95
C GLY A 175 23.62 -0.32 18.19
N ALA A 176 22.91 -1.26 18.84
CA ALA A 176 23.42 -1.96 20.01
C ALA A 176 24.67 -2.79 19.71
N ILE A 177 24.68 -3.58 18.63
CA ILE A 177 25.84 -4.42 18.29
C ILE A 177 27.02 -3.61 17.75
N GLN A 178 26.76 -2.51 17.02
CA GLN A 178 27.78 -1.55 16.61
C GLN A 178 28.46 -0.91 17.82
N ALA A 179 27.67 -0.40 18.77
CA ALA A 179 28.18 0.22 19.99
C ALA A 179 29.00 -0.78 20.82
N ASP A 180 28.48 -2.00 21.03
CA ASP A 180 29.15 -3.04 21.81
C ASP A 180 30.53 -3.40 21.25
N ILE A 181 30.61 -3.75 19.97
CA ILE A 181 31.87 -4.12 19.32
C ILE A 181 32.84 -2.93 19.28
N THR A 182 32.34 -1.73 18.99
CA THR A 182 33.19 -0.53 18.90
C THR A 182 33.79 -0.17 20.27
N ILE A 183 32.98 -0.18 21.34
CA ILE A 183 33.45 0.13 22.70
C ILE A 183 34.47 -0.91 23.16
N GLN A 184 34.20 -2.21 22.99
CA GLN A 184 35.17 -3.25 23.33
C GLN A 184 36.46 -3.15 22.51
N SER A 185 36.37 -2.77 21.24
CA SER A 185 37.55 -2.52 20.40
C SER A 185 38.40 -1.36 20.93
N LEU A 186 37.76 -0.24 21.32
CA LEU A 186 38.44 0.92 21.90
C LEU A 186 39.14 0.61 23.22
N ARG A 187 38.59 -0.31 24.03
CA ARG A 187 39.23 -0.82 25.26
C ARG A 187 40.34 -1.84 25.00
N GLY A 188 40.36 -2.41 23.79
CA GLY A 188 41.22 -3.53 23.45
C GLY A 188 40.73 -4.88 23.99
N ASP A 189 39.45 -4.97 24.35
CA ASP A 189 38.78 -6.14 24.91
C ASP A 189 38.17 -7.08 23.86
N PHE A 190 37.94 -6.60 22.62
CA PHE A 190 37.34 -7.40 21.55
C PHE A 190 38.33 -8.44 20.98
N LYS A 191 38.60 -9.48 21.78
CA LYS A 191 39.62 -10.50 21.54
C LYS A 191 39.16 -11.82 22.16
N GLY A 192 38.67 -12.75 21.33
CA GLY A 192 38.33 -14.09 21.82
C GLY A 192 37.40 -14.88 20.93
N PHE A 193 37.06 -16.09 21.39
CA PHE A 193 36.14 -16.98 20.68
C PHE A 193 34.72 -16.41 20.63
N ILE A 194 34.22 -15.86 21.74
CA ILE A 194 32.88 -15.25 21.84
C ILE A 194 32.79 -14.03 20.91
N ASP A 195 33.84 -13.21 20.86
CA ASP A 195 33.91 -12.04 19.97
C ASP A 195 33.92 -12.45 18.50
N GLY A 196 34.55 -13.57 18.15
CA GLY A 196 34.44 -14.16 16.82
C GLY A 196 33.03 -14.63 16.46
N ILE A 197 32.23 -15.10 17.43
CA ILE A 197 30.80 -15.38 17.22
C ILE A 197 30.05 -14.07 17.04
N LYS A 198 30.25 -13.09 17.93
CA LYS A 198 29.61 -11.78 17.89
C LYS A 198 29.86 -11.05 16.57
N GLY A 199 31.10 -11.09 16.07
CA GLY A 199 31.45 -10.54 14.76
C GLY A 199 30.71 -11.22 13.61
N ARG A 200 30.52 -12.55 13.65
CA ARG A 200 29.70 -13.26 12.64
C ARG A 200 28.23 -12.88 12.73
N THR A 201 27.67 -12.82 13.94
CA THR A 201 26.29 -12.38 14.18
C THR A 201 26.07 -10.95 13.66
N ALA A 202 27.03 -10.04 13.86
CA ALA A 202 26.99 -8.70 13.29
C ALA A 202 27.02 -8.74 11.76
N LEU A 203 27.95 -9.46 11.13
CA LEU A 203 28.00 -9.56 9.66
C LEU A 203 26.71 -10.16 9.07
N ASP A 204 26.12 -11.16 9.72
CA ASP A 204 24.85 -11.77 9.28
C ASP A 204 23.68 -10.79 9.35
N LEU A 205 23.64 -9.93 10.38
CA LEU A 205 22.66 -8.85 10.48
C LEU A 205 22.90 -7.81 9.38
N PHE A 206 24.12 -7.32 9.23
CA PHE A 206 24.45 -6.27 8.26
C PHE A 206 24.35 -6.73 6.80
N ARG A 207 24.42 -8.04 6.52
CA ARG A 207 24.18 -8.58 5.18
C ARG A 207 22.76 -8.32 4.70
N GLN A 208 21.80 -8.22 5.61
CA GLN A 208 20.41 -7.90 5.28
C GLN A 208 20.19 -6.39 5.08
N PHE A 209 20.98 -5.54 5.74
CA PHE A 209 20.74 -4.09 5.82
C PHE A 209 21.75 -3.21 5.07
N GLN A 210 22.86 -3.79 4.58
CA GLN A 210 23.76 -3.08 3.68
C GLN A 210 23.29 -3.22 2.23
N ASN A 211 22.81 -2.12 1.66
CA ASN A 211 22.39 -2.04 0.27
C ASN A 211 23.57 -2.23 -0.70
N GLU A 212 23.31 -2.61 -1.95
CA GLU A 212 24.32 -2.96 -2.96
C GLU A 212 25.42 -1.89 -3.12
N GLU A 213 25.03 -0.63 -3.17
CA GLU A 213 25.91 0.53 -3.28
C GLU A 213 26.83 0.73 -2.06
N GLY A 214 26.49 0.13 -0.91
CA GLY A 214 27.31 0.10 0.30
C GLY A 214 26.72 0.82 1.51
N SER A 215 25.65 1.57 1.33
CA SER A 215 24.92 2.24 2.41
C SER A 215 24.32 1.23 3.39
N VAL A 216 24.26 1.57 4.67
CA VAL A 216 23.43 0.86 5.65
C VAL A 216 22.18 1.70 5.88
N ASN A 217 21.01 1.14 5.54
CA ASN A 217 19.71 1.84 5.57
C ASN A 217 19.63 3.14 4.73
N GLY A 218 20.56 3.36 3.80
CA GLY A 218 20.60 4.60 3.01
C GLY A 218 20.97 5.86 3.81
N ALA A 219 21.50 5.72 5.04
CA ALA A 219 21.74 6.85 5.95
C ALA A 219 23.23 7.04 6.29
N SER A 220 23.70 8.29 6.28
CA SER A 220 25.12 8.63 6.47
C SER A 220 25.65 8.25 7.86
N SER A 221 24.94 8.60 8.92
CA SER A 221 25.39 8.38 10.30
C SER A 221 25.49 6.88 10.64
N ILE A 222 24.46 6.09 10.33
CA ILE A 222 24.45 4.64 10.58
C ILE A 222 25.51 3.93 9.74
N THR A 223 25.70 4.34 8.49
CA THR A 223 26.76 3.80 7.63
C THR A 223 28.15 4.11 8.20
N ALA A 224 28.39 5.34 8.64
CA ALA A 224 29.65 5.71 9.28
C ALA A 224 29.86 4.92 10.58
N MET A 225 28.87 4.83 11.46
CA MET A 225 28.96 4.07 12.71
C MET A 225 29.24 2.57 12.52
N ALA A 226 28.95 1.99 11.35
CA ALA A 226 29.31 0.61 11.05
C ALA A 226 30.83 0.40 10.81
N LEU A 227 31.57 1.45 10.41
CA LEU A 227 32.96 1.32 9.98
C LEU A 227 33.92 0.88 11.10
N PRO A 228 33.89 1.45 12.33
CA PRO A 228 34.75 0.98 13.42
C PRO A 228 34.48 -0.47 13.81
N MET A 229 33.22 -0.90 13.76
CA MET A 229 32.82 -2.29 13.98
C MET A 229 33.40 -3.21 12.90
N PHE A 230 33.24 -2.89 11.61
CA PHE A 230 33.82 -3.70 10.52
C PHE A 230 35.34 -3.78 10.62
N LYS A 231 35.99 -2.66 10.98
CA LYS A 231 37.43 -2.61 11.23
C LYS A 231 37.86 -3.54 12.37
N ALA A 232 37.10 -3.56 13.47
CA ALA A 232 37.35 -4.40 14.63
C ALA A 232 37.18 -5.90 14.31
N ILE A 233 36.15 -6.26 13.53
CA ILE A 233 35.90 -7.65 13.11
C ILE A 233 37.02 -8.16 12.20
N GLY A 234 37.50 -7.35 11.26
CA GLY A 234 38.73 -7.60 10.50
C GLY A 234 38.73 -8.78 9.52
N SER A 235 37.62 -9.53 9.40
CA SER A 235 37.44 -10.60 8.40
C SER A 235 37.44 -10.05 6.97
N LEU A 236 37.63 -10.92 5.97
CA LEU A 236 37.60 -10.51 4.56
C LEU A 236 36.23 -9.93 4.15
N GLU A 237 35.14 -10.53 4.66
CA GLU A 237 33.79 -10.03 4.45
C GLU A 237 33.60 -8.64 5.08
N ALA A 238 34.01 -8.47 6.34
CA ALA A 238 33.94 -7.18 7.03
C ALA A 238 34.71 -6.07 6.28
N LYS A 239 35.90 -6.39 5.76
CA LYS A 239 36.69 -5.45 4.92
C LYS A 239 35.94 -5.08 3.64
N THR A 240 35.37 -6.06 2.95
CA THR A 240 34.57 -5.81 1.73
C THR A 240 33.36 -4.92 2.02
N MET A 241 32.64 -5.16 3.12
CA MET A 241 31.52 -4.33 3.55
C MET A 241 31.96 -2.92 3.92
N MET A 242 33.08 -2.78 4.63
CA MET A 242 33.69 -1.49 4.97
C MET A 242 34.08 -0.69 3.72
N ASP A 243 34.73 -1.32 2.74
CA ASP A 243 35.15 -0.65 1.50
C ASP A 243 33.95 -0.16 0.68
N ARG A 244 32.85 -0.92 0.65
CA ARG A 244 31.59 -0.49 0.03
C ARG A 244 31.00 0.71 0.76
N ALA A 245 30.91 0.66 2.08
CA ALA A 245 30.40 1.76 2.90
C ALA A 245 31.23 3.06 2.72
N LEU A 246 32.56 2.95 2.67
CA LEU A 246 33.45 4.09 2.41
C LEU A 246 33.22 4.69 1.01
N ARG A 247 33.11 3.84 -0.03
CA ARG A 247 32.80 4.31 -1.39
C ARG A 247 31.46 5.03 -1.47
N TRP A 248 30.45 4.55 -0.74
CA TRP A 248 29.15 5.22 -0.69
C TRP A 248 29.23 6.56 0.06
N LEU A 249 29.88 6.63 1.22
CA LEU A 249 30.06 7.89 1.95
C LEU A 249 30.79 8.95 1.14
N GLU A 250 31.72 8.56 0.26
CA GLU A 250 32.36 9.47 -0.69
C GLU A 250 31.34 10.20 -1.59
N THR A 251 30.30 9.49 -2.04
CA THR A 251 29.26 10.09 -2.89
C THR A 251 28.28 10.96 -2.12
N GLN A 252 28.27 10.89 -0.79
CA GLN A 252 27.40 11.71 0.07
C GLN A 252 28.00 13.07 0.44
N LYS A 253 29.25 13.36 0.07
CA LYS A 253 29.90 14.64 0.39
C LYS A 253 29.21 15.79 -0.34
N ILE A 254 28.62 16.72 0.40
CA ILE A 254 28.10 17.98 -0.13
C ILE A 254 29.17 19.06 0.05
N ARG A 255 29.56 19.70 -1.06
CA ARG A 255 30.54 20.78 -1.08
C ARG A 255 29.91 22.05 -1.60
N ASP A 256 29.97 23.11 -0.81
CA ASP A 256 29.49 24.43 -1.19
C ASP A 256 30.38 25.55 -0.61
N ALA A 257 29.93 26.80 -0.73
CA ALA A 257 30.68 27.96 -0.24
C ALA A 257 30.91 27.95 1.29
N THR A 258 30.05 27.25 2.04
CA THR A 258 30.10 27.14 3.50
C THR A 258 31.06 26.04 3.97
N GLY A 259 31.36 25.05 3.14
CA GLY A 259 32.37 24.02 3.39
C GLY A 259 31.91 22.64 2.91
N LEU A 260 32.35 21.59 3.63
CA LEU A 260 31.95 20.21 3.37
C LEU A 260 31.06 19.69 4.50
N HIS A 261 29.95 19.05 4.15
CA HIS A 261 29.08 18.37 5.10
C HIS A 261 28.48 17.10 4.50
N PHE A 262 27.84 16.30 5.35
CA PHE A 262 27.14 15.08 4.98
C PHE A 262 25.65 15.22 5.30
N PRO A 263 24.76 14.90 4.34
CA PRO A 263 23.31 14.88 4.59
C PRO A 263 22.94 13.68 5.45
N GLY A 264 21.73 13.71 6.04
CA GLY A 264 21.17 12.54 6.71
C GLY A 264 20.93 11.39 5.73
N TYR A 265 20.15 11.69 4.69
CA TYR A 265 19.76 10.77 3.62
C TYR A 265 19.27 11.55 2.39
N GLY A 266 19.25 10.90 1.22
CA GLY A 266 18.54 11.38 0.02
C GLY A 266 17.03 11.19 0.14
N THR A 267 16.26 11.81 -0.75
CA THR A 267 14.77 11.80 -0.72
C THR A 267 14.17 11.52 -2.10
N ASP A 268 14.90 10.83 -2.99
CA ASP A 268 14.59 10.84 -4.42
C ASP A 268 13.25 10.16 -4.77
N VAL A 269 12.86 9.08 -4.08
CA VAL A 269 11.55 8.43 -4.26
C VAL A 269 10.43 9.34 -3.76
N TRP A 270 10.54 9.78 -2.50
CA TRP A 270 9.57 10.66 -1.85
C TRP A 270 9.33 11.96 -2.63
N SER A 271 10.43 12.63 -3.00
CA SER A 271 10.40 13.89 -3.76
C SER A 271 9.79 13.70 -5.14
N THR A 272 10.19 12.64 -5.86
CA THR A 272 9.64 12.38 -7.20
C THR A 272 8.13 12.12 -7.14
N ALA A 273 7.66 11.35 -6.16
CA ALA A 273 6.26 11.02 -6.02
C ALA A 273 5.40 12.25 -5.67
N PHE A 274 5.78 13.05 -4.67
CA PHE A 274 5.03 14.26 -4.30
C PHE A 274 5.03 15.33 -5.39
N VAL A 275 6.17 15.53 -6.06
CA VAL A 275 6.25 16.50 -7.17
C VAL A 275 5.38 16.05 -8.35
N THR A 276 5.44 14.76 -8.72
CA THR A 276 4.58 14.17 -9.77
C THR A 276 3.11 14.37 -9.44
N ARG A 277 2.70 14.07 -8.20
CA ARG A 277 1.32 14.24 -7.73
C ARG A 277 0.87 15.70 -7.79
N SER A 278 1.72 16.64 -7.35
CA SER A 278 1.43 18.07 -7.43
C SER A 278 1.25 18.56 -8.87
N LEU A 279 2.07 18.08 -9.81
CA LEU A 279 1.97 18.46 -11.23
C LEU A 279 0.68 17.91 -11.86
N LEU A 280 0.32 16.66 -11.57
CA LEU A 280 -0.94 16.05 -11.99
C LEU A 280 -2.16 16.81 -11.43
N ALA A 281 -2.14 17.14 -10.13
CA ALA A 281 -3.19 17.94 -9.50
C ALA A 281 -3.31 19.35 -10.11
N GLY A 282 -2.20 19.90 -10.60
CA GLY A 282 -2.18 21.17 -11.33
C GLY A 282 -2.51 21.06 -12.83
N GLY A 283 -3.00 19.91 -13.31
CA GLY A 283 -3.52 19.73 -14.66
C GLY A 283 -2.47 19.37 -15.72
N VAL A 284 -1.23 19.04 -15.33
CA VAL A 284 -0.25 18.49 -16.28
C VAL A 284 -0.71 17.08 -16.71
N PRO A 285 -0.84 16.79 -18.02
CA PRO A 285 -1.28 15.47 -18.46
C PRO A 285 -0.20 14.41 -18.22
N ALA A 286 -0.60 13.17 -17.94
CA ALA A 286 0.34 12.06 -17.75
C ALA A 286 1.16 11.73 -19.00
N THR A 287 0.69 12.19 -20.18
CA THR A 287 1.41 12.09 -21.46
C THR A 287 2.54 13.10 -21.64
N ASP A 288 2.72 14.05 -20.72
CA ASP A 288 3.87 14.94 -20.75
C ASP A 288 5.18 14.13 -20.71
N GLU A 289 6.15 14.47 -21.55
CA GLU A 289 7.37 13.67 -21.72
C GLU A 289 8.20 13.61 -20.43
N ASP A 290 8.32 14.75 -19.74
CA ASP A 290 9.12 14.88 -18.53
C ASP A 290 8.43 14.17 -17.36
N LEU A 291 7.10 14.26 -17.28
CA LEU A 291 6.30 13.52 -16.31
C LEU A 291 6.32 12.00 -16.58
N GLY A 292 6.24 11.59 -17.85
CA GLY A 292 6.36 10.20 -18.27
C GLY A 292 7.70 9.57 -17.87
N ARG A 293 8.80 10.33 -17.93
CA ARG A 293 10.10 9.88 -17.41
C ARG A 293 10.08 9.70 -15.89
N ALA A 294 9.42 10.58 -15.15
CA ALA A 294 9.27 10.46 -13.70
C ALA A 294 8.46 9.22 -13.29
N LEU A 295 7.33 8.98 -13.96
CA LEU A 295 6.49 7.79 -13.77
C LEU A 295 7.27 6.50 -14.05
N LYS A 296 8.00 6.46 -15.17
CA LYS A 296 8.87 5.33 -15.51
C LYS A 296 9.98 5.15 -14.45
N TRP A 297 10.60 6.24 -14.00
CA TRP A 297 11.65 6.20 -12.99
C TRP A 297 11.13 5.60 -11.67
N MET A 298 9.94 5.96 -11.22
CA MET A 298 9.33 5.39 -10.00
C MET A 298 9.08 3.88 -10.17
N ALA A 299 8.62 3.43 -11.34
CA ALA A 299 8.47 2.00 -11.60
C ALA A 299 9.81 1.26 -11.60
N ASP A 300 10.88 1.88 -12.12
CA ASP A 300 12.23 1.31 -12.12
C ASP A 300 12.90 1.34 -10.74
N ALA A 301 12.48 2.23 -9.85
CA ALA A 301 12.95 2.32 -8.46
C ALA A 301 12.31 1.27 -7.53
N GLN A 302 11.26 0.58 -7.97
CA GLN A 302 10.58 -0.45 -7.18
C GLN A 302 11.54 -1.60 -6.87
N SER A 303 11.55 -2.09 -5.62
CA SER A 303 12.39 -3.23 -5.25
C SER A 303 11.86 -4.53 -5.85
N LEU A 304 12.50 -5.04 -6.90
CA LEU A 304 12.09 -6.24 -7.64
C LEU A 304 13.04 -7.42 -7.52
N THR A 305 14.30 -7.20 -7.15
CA THR A 305 15.33 -8.25 -7.08
C THR A 305 15.83 -8.51 -5.66
N HIS A 306 15.65 -7.54 -4.77
CA HIS A 306 16.12 -7.59 -3.39
C HIS A 306 14.92 -7.67 -2.44
N PRO A 307 14.61 -8.87 -1.91
CA PRO A 307 13.53 -8.98 -0.95
C PRO A 307 13.86 -8.18 0.31
N GLN A 308 12.86 -7.54 0.90
CA GLN A 308 13.03 -6.87 2.18
C GLN A 308 13.58 -7.87 3.23
N PRO A 309 14.35 -7.38 4.21
CA PRO A 309 14.85 -8.19 5.31
C PRO A 309 13.75 -8.98 6.01
N GLU A 310 14.00 -10.25 6.32
CA GLU A 310 13.05 -11.10 7.05
C GLU A 310 12.70 -10.53 8.43
N LEU A 311 13.64 -9.83 9.07
CA LEU A 311 13.37 -9.14 10.33
C LEU A 311 12.30 -8.04 10.22
N ASN A 312 12.18 -7.41 9.04
CA ASN A 312 11.20 -6.37 8.78
C ASN A 312 9.84 -6.94 8.37
N ASN A 313 9.80 -8.09 7.70
CA ASN A 313 8.55 -8.83 7.48
C ASN A 313 8.75 -10.32 7.70
N ARG A 314 8.33 -10.75 8.89
CA ARG A 314 8.44 -12.11 9.43
C ARG A 314 7.23 -12.97 9.05
N LYS A 315 6.23 -12.39 8.40
CA LYS A 315 4.98 -13.07 8.08
C LYS A 315 5.26 -14.21 7.09
N PRO A 316 4.79 -15.44 7.37
CA PRO A 316 4.97 -16.56 6.46
C PRO A 316 4.42 -16.25 5.07
N ASN A 317 5.17 -16.64 4.03
CA ASN A 317 4.82 -16.44 2.61
C ASN A 317 4.56 -14.98 2.18
N ALA A 318 4.95 -14.01 3.00
CA ALA A 318 4.77 -12.61 2.66
C ALA A 318 5.48 -12.23 1.36
N VAL A 319 4.79 -11.42 0.57
CA VAL A 319 5.40 -10.69 -0.54
C VAL A 319 6.39 -9.69 0.05
N ARG A 320 7.69 -9.91 -0.18
CA ARG A 320 8.79 -9.04 0.28
C ARG A 320 9.43 -8.22 -0.85
N LEU A 321 8.82 -8.23 -2.02
CA LEU A 321 9.19 -7.42 -3.20
C LEU A 321 8.03 -6.50 -3.53
N GLY A 322 8.31 -5.32 -4.10
CA GLY A 322 7.28 -4.38 -4.53
C GLY A 322 7.19 -3.09 -3.76
N GLY A 323 7.87 -2.97 -2.62
CA GLY A 323 8.02 -1.71 -1.89
C GLY A 323 9.11 -0.81 -2.48
N TRP A 324 9.19 0.41 -1.95
CA TRP A 324 10.26 1.39 -2.22
C TRP A 324 10.84 1.85 -0.89
N GLY A 325 12.14 2.06 -0.85
CA GLY A 325 12.71 2.89 0.22
C GLY A 325 12.56 4.36 -0.11
N PHE A 326 12.84 5.21 0.87
CA PHE A 326 12.88 6.67 0.72
C PHE A 326 13.89 7.13 -0.36
N GLN A 327 14.89 6.28 -0.60
CA GLN A 327 15.89 6.38 -1.65
C GLN A 327 15.76 5.23 -2.64
N LYS A 328 15.98 5.49 -3.93
CA LYS A 328 15.91 4.49 -5.02
C LYS A 328 16.70 3.21 -4.75
N THR A 329 17.89 3.31 -4.16
CA THR A 329 18.79 2.17 -3.94
C THR A 329 18.58 1.49 -2.59
N ASN A 330 17.71 2.03 -1.73
CA ASN A 330 17.52 1.54 -0.37
C ASN A 330 16.52 0.39 -0.32
N HIS A 331 16.92 -0.77 -0.85
CA HIS A 331 16.07 -1.96 -0.90
C HIS A 331 15.96 -2.70 0.45
N SER A 332 16.84 -2.40 1.42
CA SER A 332 16.78 -3.00 2.75
C SER A 332 15.71 -2.38 3.67
N MET A 333 15.28 -1.16 3.37
CA MET A 333 14.29 -0.43 4.18
C MET A 333 13.17 0.10 3.28
N PRO A 334 12.39 -0.76 2.60
CA PRO A 334 11.18 -0.31 1.95
C PRO A 334 10.20 0.23 3.00
N ASP A 335 9.58 1.36 2.72
CA ASP A 335 8.65 2.08 3.60
C ASP A 335 7.22 1.96 3.06
N ASN A 336 6.27 1.68 3.97
CA ASN A 336 4.86 1.67 3.68
C ASN A 336 4.35 3.04 3.21
N ASP A 337 4.87 4.13 3.76
CA ASP A 337 4.39 5.46 3.40
C ASP A 337 4.93 5.93 2.04
N ASP A 338 6.18 5.64 1.69
CA ASP A 338 6.73 5.83 0.34
C ASP A 338 5.90 5.07 -0.70
N ALA A 339 5.57 3.80 -0.43
CA ALA A 339 4.71 3.02 -1.31
C ALA A 339 3.33 3.67 -1.48
N GLY A 340 2.72 4.15 -0.39
CA GLY A 340 1.46 4.89 -0.44
C GLY A 340 1.55 6.17 -1.29
N VAL A 341 2.61 6.96 -1.12
CA VAL A 341 2.79 8.21 -1.88
C VAL A 341 3.08 7.93 -3.35
N VAL A 342 3.91 6.94 -3.67
CA VAL A 342 4.17 6.51 -5.07
C VAL A 342 2.89 6.07 -5.75
N LEU A 343 2.06 5.25 -5.09
CA LEU A 343 0.75 4.87 -5.61
C LEU A 343 -0.17 6.08 -5.83
N SER A 344 -0.10 7.08 -4.94
CA SER A 344 -0.88 8.32 -5.10
C SER A 344 -0.45 9.18 -6.30
N ALA A 345 0.74 8.95 -6.85
CA ALA A 345 1.22 9.59 -8.07
C ALA A 345 0.97 8.73 -9.33
N ILE A 346 1.15 7.40 -9.22
CA ILE A 346 0.94 6.46 -10.33
C ILE A 346 -0.55 6.31 -10.68
N GLY A 347 -1.43 6.21 -9.68
CA GLY A 347 -2.86 5.97 -9.89
C GLY A 347 -3.52 6.99 -10.83
N PRO A 348 -3.45 8.30 -10.54
CA PRO A 348 -4.06 9.31 -11.43
C PRO A 348 -3.45 9.32 -12.85
N ALA A 349 -2.20 8.87 -13.01
CA ALA A 349 -1.59 8.74 -14.34
C ALA A 349 -2.19 7.56 -15.13
N LEU A 350 -2.59 6.47 -14.48
CA LEU A 350 -3.26 5.33 -15.12
C LEU A 350 -4.65 5.70 -15.66
N ASP A 351 -5.30 6.70 -15.07
CA ASP A 351 -6.60 7.21 -15.50
C ASP A 351 -6.53 7.95 -16.84
N ASP A 352 -5.38 8.55 -17.19
CA ASP A 352 -5.21 9.23 -18.47
C ASP A 352 -5.35 8.22 -19.63
N PRO A 353 -6.39 8.31 -20.47
CA PRO A 353 -6.64 7.34 -21.53
C PRO A 353 -5.58 7.37 -22.63
N LYS A 354 -4.83 8.47 -22.76
CA LYS A 354 -3.81 8.68 -23.79
C LYS A 354 -2.42 8.23 -23.35
N LEU A 355 -2.24 7.81 -22.09
CA LEU A 355 -0.97 7.26 -21.62
C LEU A 355 -0.49 6.12 -22.52
N ASP A 356 0.80 6.13 -22.85
CA ASP A 356 1.43 5.09 -23.66
C ASP A 356 1.09 3.68 -23.11
N PRO A 357 0.58 2.75 -23.93
CA PRO A 357 0.16 1.44 -23.46
C PRO A 357 1.27 0.61 -22.80
N THR A 358 2.53 0.78 -23.23
CA THR A 358 3.66 0.05 -22.65
C THR A 358 3.95 0.57 -21.25
N LEU A 359 4.01 1.89 -21.09
CA LEU A 359 4.18 2.53 -19.78
C LEU A 359 2.99 2.22 -18.87
N ARG A 360 1.74 2.30 -19.36
CA ARG A 360 0.55 1.94 -18.57
C ARG A 360 0.64 0.51 -18.02
N ASN A 361 0.98 -0.46 -18.86
CA ASN A 361 1.12 -1.85 -18.41
C ASN A 361 2.22 -1.98 -17.35
N ARG A 362 3.37 -1.31 -17.54
CA ARG A 362 4.44 -1.30 -16.54
C ARG A 362 3.98 -0.71 -15.21
N LEU A 363 3.28 0.42 -15.24
CA LEU A 363 2.76 1.10 -14.05
C LEU A 363 1.68 0.28 -13.35
N SER A 364 0.76 -0.34 -14.09
CA SER A 364 -0.29 -1.21 -13.54
C SER A 364 0.33 -2.43 -12.82
N GLN A 365 1.36 -3.06 -13.41
CA GLN A 365 2.08 -4.15 -12.76
C GLN A 365 2.81 -3.69 -11.48
N THR A 366 3.44 -2.52 -11.55
CA THR A 366 4.11 -1.91 -10.40
C THR A 366 3.12 -1.64 -9.27
N ALA A 367 1.97 -1.04 -9.57
CA ALA A 367 0.94 -0.72 -8.60
C ALA A 367 0.31 -1.98 -7.97
N GLU A 368 0.03 -3.02 -8.77
CA GLU A 368 -0.53 -4.27 -8.28
C GLU A 368 0.45 -5.01 -7.34
N LEU A 369 1.75 -5.04 -7.66
CA LEU A 369 2.74 -5.66 -6.78
C LEU A 369 2.89 -4.88 -5.46
N ALA A 370 2.93 -3.55 -5.53
CA ALA A 370 2.99 -2.68 -4.37
C ALA A 370 1.79 -2.86 -3.44
N LYS A 371 0.59 -2.97 -4.02
CA LYS A 371 -0.64 -3.25 -3.27
C LYS A 371 -0.55 -4.55 -2.47
N ARG A 372 -0.06 -5.63 -3.11
CA ARG A 372 0.13 -6.93 -2.43
C ARG A 372 1.16 -6.83 -1.31
N TRP A 373 2.28 -6.15 -1.56
CA TRP A 373 3.29 -5.89 -0.55
C TRP A 373 2.71 -5.14 0.65
N LEU A 374 1.95 -4.05 0.43
CA LEU A 374 1.27 -3.30 1.49
C LEU A 374 0.30 -4.19 2.29
N TYR A 375 -0.45 -5.10 1.65
CA TYR A 375 -1.32 -6.03 2.38
C TYR A 375 -0.57 -7.00 3.30
N ASP A 376 0.64 -7.41 2.91
CA ASP A 376 1.49 -8.24 3.77
C ASP A 376 2.26 -7.45 4.82
N MET A 377 2.24 -6.13 4.74
CA MET A 377 2.79 -5.22 5.74
C MET A 377 1.75 -4.66 6.71
N GLN A 378 0.45 -4.93 6.50
CA GLN A 378 -0.60 -4.44 7.40
C GLN A 378 -0.56 -5.19 8.74
N ASN A 379 -0.58 -4.42 9.83
CA ASN A 379 -0.61 -4.95 11.18
C ASN A 379 -2.00 -5.52 11.54
N ASP A 380 -2.07 -6.30 12.60
CA ASP A 380 -3.29 -6.92 13.10
C ASP A 380 -4.29 -5.90 13.66
N ASP A 381 -3.80 -4.76 14.15
CA ASP A 381 -4.64 -3.63 14.57
C ASP A 381 -5.31 -2.88 13.41
N GLY A 382 -4.91 -3.18 12.17
CA GLY A 382 -5.42 -2.61 10.93
C GLY A 382 -4.60 -1.44 10.37
N GLY A 383 -3.63 -0.91 11.11
CA GLY A 383 -2.77 0.17 10.64
C GLY A 383 -1.51 -0.32 9.93
N TRP A 384 -0.69 0.63 9.50
CA TRP A 384 0.67 0.39 8.99
C TRP A 384 1.70 1.15 9.80
N SER A 385 2.80 0.47 10.09
CA SER A 385 4.08 1.02 10.56
C SER A 385 4.89 1.56 9.38
N ALA A 386 6.04 2.18 9.61
CA ALA A 386 6.89 2.62 8.50
C ALA A 386 7.57 1.43 7.80
N PHE A 387 8.29 0.59 8.56
CA PHE A 387 9.22 -0.38 7.98
C PHE A 387 8.97 -1.83 8.39
N VAL A 388 8.34 -2.08 9.56
CA VAL A 388 8.30 -3.42 10.15
C VAL A 388 6.88 -3.90 10.43
N TRP A 389 6.53 -5.04 9.85
CA TRP A 389 5.27 -5.72 10.11
C TRP A 389 5.18 -6.19 11.57
N GLU A 390 4.04 -5.90 12.21
CA GLU A 390 3.59 -6.40 13.50
C GLU A 390 4.67 -6.30 14.59
N LEU A 391 5.15 -5.07 14.85
CA LEU A 391 6.14 -4.79 15.88
C LEU A 391 5.64 -3.71 16.85
N GLY A 392 4.92 -4.16 17.87
CA GLY A 392 4.42 -3.30 18.93
C GLY A 392 3.08 -2.64 18.62
N SER A 393 2.53 -1.96 19.62
CA SER A 393 1.31 -1.17 19.48
C SER A 393 1.42 0.11 20.32
N LYS A 394 0.56 1.09 20.05
CA LYS A 394 0.53 2.36 20.78
C LYS A 394 -0.89 2.74 21.22
N PRO A 395 -1.04 3.48 22.34
CA PRO A 395 -2.32 4.09 22.68
C PRO A 395 -2.71 5.20 21.69
N PRO A 396 -3.98 5.63 21.68
CA PRO A 396 -4.43 6.81 20.93
C PRO A 396 -3.59 8.05 21.23
N GLY A 397 -3.12 8.74 20.19
CA GLY A 397 -2.24 9.90 20.32
C GLY A 397 -0.74 9.55 20.32
N PRO A 398 0.09 10.28 21.09
CA PRO A 398 1.54 10.15 21.02
C PRO A 398 2.07 8.74 21.31
N VAL A 399 3.04 8.28 20.50
CA VAL A 399 3.81 7.03 20.76
C VAL A 399 4.56 7.11 22.09
N MET A 400 4.97 8.31 22.50
CA MET A 400 5.69 8.53 23.75
C MET A 400 5.05 9.66 24.55
N GLU A 401 4.80 9.38 25.84
CA GLU A 401 4.51 10.41 26.84
C GLU A 401 5.79 10.88 27.55
N LYS A 402 6.79 9.99 27.67
CA LYS A 402 8.09 10.24 28.33
C LYS A 402 9.20 9.41 27.72
N GLN A 403 10.42 9.94 27.80
CA GLN A 403 11.64 9.24 27.40
C GLN A 403 11.98 8.11 28.39
N VAL A 404 12.41 6.96 27.89
CA VAL A 404 12.78 5.81 28.71
C VAL A 404 14.31 5.74 28.83
N LYS A 405 14.80 5.62 30.06
CA LYS A 405 16.22 5.42 30.34
C LYS A 405 16.54 3.92 30.44
N VAL A 406 17.59 3.48 29.75
CA VAL A 406 18.11 2.12 29.80
C VAL A 406 19.49 2.13 30.45
N ASP A 407 19.65 1.35 31.53
CA ASP A 407 20.97 1.14 32.14
C ASP A 407 21.79 0.18 31.25
N LEU A 408 22.53 0.75 30.31
CA LEU A 408 23.36 0.02 29.36
C LEU A 408 24.48 -0.79 30.03
N ALA A 409 24.87 -0.49 31.28
CA ALA A 409 25.92 -1.24 31.99
C ALA A 409 25.36 -2.46 32.74
N ASN A 410 24.05 -2.51 32.99
CA ASN A 410 23.41 -3.57 33.74
C ASN A 410 22.65 -4.54 32.83
N GLN A 411 23.24 -5.71 32.57
CA GLN A 411 22.61 -6.77 31.77
C GLN A 411 21.23 -7.21 32.28
N LEU A 412 20.97 -7.12 33.59
CA LEU A 412 19.66 -7.45 34.15
C LEU A 412 18.60 -6.38 33.81
N ALA A 413 19.00 -5.13 33.56
CA ALA A 413 18.11 -4.07 33.12
C ALA A 413 17.55 -4.32 31.70
N MET A 414 18.18 -5.20 30.92
CA MET A 414 17.68 -5.61 29.61
C MET A 414 16.51 -6.60 29.69
N ILE A 415 16.38 -7.36 30.79
CA ILE A 415 15.33 -8.38 30.91
C ILE A 415 13.92 -7.74 30.85
N PRO A 416 13.59 -6.70 31.64
CA PRO A 416 12.31 -6.02 31.52
C PRO A 416 12.08 -5.44 30.13
N LEU A 417 13.11 -4.85 29.52
CA LEU A 417 13.05 -4.23 28.19
C LEU A 417 12.74 -5.25 27.08
N VAL A 418 13.23 -6.49 27.21
CA VAL A 418 12.96 -7.57 26.25
C VAL A 418 11.57 -8.16 26.44
N ILE A 419 11.11 -8.26 27.69
CA ILE A 419 9.78 -8.80 28.02
C ILE A 419 8.68 -7.84 27.55
N ASP A 420 8.84 -6.55 27.84
CA ASP A 420 7.86 -5.50 27.53
C ASP A 420 8.59 -4.26 26.96
N PRO A 421 8.98 -4.33 25.67
CA PRO A 421 9.70 -3.24 25.03
C PRO A 421 8.78 -2.01 24.87
N PRO A 422 9.27 -0.81 25.21
CA PRO A 422 8.50 0.41 25.03
C PRO A 422 8.30 0.71 23.52
N PRO A 423 7.17 1.33 23.11
CA PRO A 423 6.83 1.49 21.69
C PRO A 423 7.87 2.21 20.82
N PHE A 424 8.75 3.04 21.40
CA PHE A 424 9.76 3.80 20.63
C PHE A 424 10.96 2.97 20.16
N VAL A 425 11.25 1.82 20.79
CA VAL A 425 12.25 0.87 20.27
C VAL A 425 11.65 -0.14 19.29
N GLN A 426 10.36 0.00 19.04
CA GLN A 426 9.56 -0.78 18.11
C GLN A 426 9.23 0.06 16.88
N ASP A 427 8.23 -0.37 16.10
CA ASP A 427 7.71 0.37 14.96
C ASP A 427 6.20 0.11 14.86
N PRO A 428 5.40 0.63 15.81
CA PRO A 428 3.96 0.41 15.83
C PRO A 428 3.29 1.13 14.66
N ALA A 429 2.07 0.72 14.32
CA ALA A 429 1.28 1.45 13.33
C ALA A 429 1.00 2.89 13.77
N THR A 430 1.03 3.82 12.80
CA THR A 430 0.83 5.26 13.05
C THR A 430 -0.16 5.87 12.06
N GLU A 431 -0.81 6.94 12.49
CA GLU A 431 -1.97 7.52 11.82
C GLU A 431 -1.59 8.21 10.50
N ASP A 432 -0.44 8.89 10.48
CA ASP A 432 0.07 9.56 9.30
C ASP A 432 0.56 8.55 8.24
N VAL A 433 1.24 7.46 8.63
CA VAL A 433 1.59 6.37 7.69
C VAL A 433 0.34 5.68 7.15
N THR A 434 -0.55 5.25 8.05
CA THR A 434 -1.80 4.55 7.67
C THR A 434 -2.62 5.38 6.71
N SER A 435 -2.74 6.69 6.94
CA SER A 435 -3.50 7.58 6.06
C SER A 435 -2.86 7.79 4.67
N ARG A 436 -1.52 7.86 4.57
CA ARG A 436 -0.82 7.93 3.27
C ARG A 436 -0.97 6.62 2.50
N VAL A 437 -0.91 5.47 3.17
CA VAL A 437 -1.19 4.16 2.57
C VAL A 437 -2.63 4.11 2.03
N LEU A 438 -3.62 4.52 2.84
CA LEU A 438 -5.01 4.60 2.39
C LEU A 438 -5.18 5.51 1.17
N HIS A 439 -4.53 6.68 1.19
CA HIS A 439 -4.58 7.61 0.06
C HIS A 439 -4.01 6.99 -1.22
N GLY A 440 -2.89 6.28 -1.13
CA GLY A 440 -2.28 5.57 -2.26
C GLY A 440 -3.12 4.42 -2.79
N LEU A 441 -3.56 3.52 -1.91
CA LEU A 441 -4.43 2.39 -2.25
C LEU A 441 -5.72 2.86 -2.94
N ALA A 442 -6.29 3.97 -2.47
CA ALA A 442 -7.48 4.56 -3.07
C ALA A 442 -7.30 4.99 -4.53
N GLN A 443 -6.10 5.44 -4.92
CA GLN A 443 -5.81 5.83 -6.31
C GLN A 443 -5.64 4.62 -7.24
N VAL A 444 -5.56 3.41 -6.69
CA VAL A 444 -5.44 2.16 -7.47
C VAL A 444 -6.65 1.25 -7.23
N GLY A 445 -7.80 1.87 -6.93
CA GLY A 445 -9.10 1.19 -6.90
C GLY A 445 -9.40 0.44 -5.61
N GLU A 446 -8.92 0.89 -4.45
CA GLU A 446 -9.32 0.32 -3.15
C GLU A 446 -10.25 1.29 -2.39
N LYS A 447 -11.45 0.81 -2.05
CA LYS A 447 -12.45 1.62 -1.34
C LYS A 447 -12.91 0.99 -0.03
N TYR A 448 -13.45 1.83 0.86
CA TYR A 448 -13.92 1.45 2.19
C TYR A 448 -15.05 0.41 2.16
N ASN A 449 -15.94 0.46 1.18
CA ASN A 449 -17.07 -0.48 1.10
C ASN A 449 -16.72 -1.83 0.46
N ALA A 450 -15.55 -1.95 -0.18
CA ALA A 450 -15.14 -3.14 -0.92
C ALA A 450 -13.93 -3.86 -0.30
N SER A 451 -13.05 -3.14 0.39
CA SER A 451 -11.76 -3.68 0.85
C SER A 451 -11.71 -3.88 2.37
N PRO A 452 -11.63 -5.14 2.87
CA PRO A 452 -11.51 -5.41 4.30
C PRO A 452 -10.25 -4.80 4.93
N ASN A 453 -9.15 -4.74 4.18
CA ASN A 453 -7.90 -4.11 4.61
C ASN A 453 -8.12 -2.60 4.84
N VAL A 454 -8.82 -1.91 3.94
CA VAL A 454 -9.18 -0.49 4.10
C VAL A 454 -10.12 -0.28 5.28
N GLN A 455 -11.12 -1.15 5.46
CA GLN A 455 -12.06 -1.06 6.59
C GLN A 455 -11.32 -1.14 7.94
N ARG A 456 -10.43 -2.12 8.09
CA ARG A 456 -9.60 -2.27 9.31
C ARG A 456 -8.74 -1.03 9.57
N ALA A 457 -8.18 -0.44 8.53
CA ALA A 457 -7.39 0.79 8.64
C ALA A 457 -8.22 2.01 9.05
N VAL A 458 -9.45 2.16 8.52
CA VAL A 458 -10.38 3.20 8.96
C VAL A 458 -10.78 3.00 10.42
N GLU A 459 -11.00 1.75 10.86
CA GLU A 459 -11.28 1.45 12.27
C GLU A 459 -10.06 1.72 13.18
N PHE A 460 -8.84 1.44 12.70
CA PHE A 460 -7.61 1.86 13.37
C PHE A 460 -7.60 3.38 13.58
N LEU A 461 -7.83 4.16 12.52
CA LEU A 461 -7.85 5.63 12.60
C LEU A 461 -8.93 6.15 13.54
N LYS A 462 -10.14 5.56 13.55
CA LYS A 462 -11.20 5.91 14.51
C LYS A 462 -10.75 5.68 15.96
N LYS A 463 -10.09 4.56 16.24
CA LYS A 463 -9.57 4.23 17.58
C LYS A 463 -8.45 5.16 18.01
N GLN A 464 -7.60 5.56 17.08
CA GLN A 464 -6.44 6.43 17.35
C GLN A 464 -6.79 7.93 17.42
N GLN A 465 -8.01 8.33 17.06
CA GLN A 465 -8.44 9.73 17.16
C GLN A 465 -8.42 10.22 18.61
N THR A 466 -7.75 11.34 18.86
CA THR A 466 -7.72 11.98 20.17
C THR A 466 -9.08 12.54 20.56
N ALA A 467 -9.26 12.85 21.86
CA ALA A 467 -10.48 13.46 22.36
C ALA A 467 -10.79 14.83 21.72
N SER A 468 -9.76 15.56 21.25
CA SER A 468 -9.91 16.83 20.55
C SER A 468 -10.42 16.66 19.10
N GLY A 469 -10.35 15.43 18.56
CA GLY A 469 -10.68 15.11 17.17
C GLY A 469 -9.47 15.07 16.25
N ALA A 470 -8.28 15.42 16.73
CA ALA A 470 -7.04 15.38 15.95
C ALA A 470 -6.39 13.99 15.94
N TRP A 471 -5.44 13.78 15.03
CA TRP A 471 -4.53 12.65 15.01
C TRP A 471 -3.09 13.10 15.22
N TRP A 472 -2.28 12.26 15.87
CA TRP A 472 -0.87 12.54 16.13
C TRP A 472 -0.01 12.18 14.92
N GLY A 473 1.06 12.95 14.66
CA GLY A 473 1.96 12.74 13.53
C GLY A 473 3.31 12.18 13.94
N ARG A 474 3.69 11.01 13.43
CA ARG A 474 4.98 10.37 13.74
C ARG A 474 6.14 10.96 12.94
N TRP A 475 5.93 11.27 11.67
CA TRP A 475 7.01 11.57 10.71
C TRP A 475 7.03 13.02 10.23
N VAL A 476 5.98 13.79 10.53
CA VAL A 476 5.85 15.19 10.17
C VAL A 476 5.27 15.95 11.35
N VAL A 477 5.84 17.09 11.71
CA VAL A 477 5.35 17.93 12.81
C VAL A 477 3.96 18.49 12.47
N ASN A 478 2.90 18.26 13.26
CA ASN A 478 2.59 17.09 14.09
C ASN A 478 1.10 16.78 13.89
N TYR A 479 0.22 17.34 14.73
CA TYR A 479 -1.21 17.05 14.71
C TYR A 479 -1.93 17.63 13.49
N LEU A 480 -1.59 18.86 13.07
CA LEU A 480 -2.18 19.46 11.87
C LEU A 480 -1.82 18.67 10.62
N SER A 481 -0.56 18.26 10.49
CA SER A 481 -0.06 17.45 9.38
C SER A 481 -0.77 16.10 9.31
N ALA A 482 -0.74 15.32 10.40
CA ALA A 482 -1.39 14.02 10.45
C ALA A 482 -2.90 14.10 10.24
N THR A 483 -3.58 15.05 10.88
CA THR A 483 -5.02 15.24 10.69
C THR A 483 -5.36 15.56 9.24
N SER A 484 -4.52 16.34 8.55
CA SER A 484 -4.72 16.66 7.14
C SER A 484 -4.51 15.45 6.23
N PHE A 485 -3.47 14.64 6.46
CA PHE A 485 -3.28 13.38 5.74
C PHE A 485 -4.42 12.40 5.98
N VAL A 486 -4.91 12.29 7.21
CA VAL A 486 -6.07 11.45 7.55
C VAL A 486 -7.31 11.91 6.78
N LEU A 487 -7.61 13.21 6.74
CA LEU A 487 -8.74 13.71 5.94
C LEU A 487 -8.61 13.38 4.45
N LEU A 488 -7.41 13.49 3.87
CA LEU A 488 -7.13 13.11 2.48
C LEU A 488 -7.36 11.61 2.26
N GLY A 489 -6.79 10.76 3.11
CA GLY A 489 -6.92 9.31 3.01
C GLY A 489 -8.37 8.84 3.16
N LEU A 490 -9.11 9.39 4.12
CA LEU A 490 -10.53 9.06 4.36
C LEU A 490 -11.41 9.45 3.18
N HIS A 491 -11.24 10.66 2.63
CA HIS A 491 -11.97 11.08 1.42
C HIS A 491 -11.67 10.13 0.25
N ALA A 492 -10.39 9.84 0.01
CA ALA A 492 -9.97 9.05 -1.15
C ALA A 492 -10.56 7.63 -1.15
N VAL A 493 -10.63 6.98 0.02
CA VAL A 493 -11.24 5.65 0.15
C VAL A 493 -12.78 5.67 0.23
N GLY A 494 -13.41 6.85 0.17
CA GLY A 494 -14.86 6.99 0.13
C GLY A 494 -15.56 6.93 1.50
N VAL A 495 -14.88 7.29 2.58
CA VAL A 495 -15.53 7.44 3.90
C VAL A 495 -16.45 8.67 3.88
N ASP A 496 -17.62 8.57 4.51
CA ASP A 496 -18.53 9.71 4.64
C ASP A 496 -17.89 10.86 5.44
N MET A 497 -17.49 11.90 4.73
CA MET A 497 -16.86 13.09 5.30
C MET A 497 -17.81 13.92 6.19
N LYS A 498 -19.11 13.59 6.21
CA LYS A 498 -20.12 14.19 7.12
C LYS A 498 -20.26 13.44 8.44
N ALA A 499 -19.65 12.27 8.61
CA ALA A 499 -19.71 11.53 9.85
C ALA A 499 -19.17 12.36 11.04
N ASP A 500 -19.83 12.27 12.20
CA ASP A 500 -19.57 13.13 13.36
C ASP A 500 -18.08 13.16 13.76
N TRP A 501 -17.40 12.01 13.70
CA TRP A 501 -15.99 11.89 14.06
C TRP A 501 -15.04 12.56 13.06
N VAL A 502 -15.39 12.57 11.77
CA VAL A 502 -14.66 13.34 10.74
C VAL A 502 -14.91 14.83 10.94
N ARG A 503 -16.16 15.22 11.20
CA ARG A 503 -16.53 16.63 11.43
C ARG A 503 -15.88 17.22 12.68
N ARG A 504 -15.63 16.42 13.72
CA ARG A 504 -14.80 16.84 14.88
C ARG A 504 -13.39 17.25 14.46
N ALA A 505 -12.74 16.45 13.61
CA ALA A 505 -11.40 16.75 13.10
C ALA A 505 -11.39 18.05 12.26
N VAL A 506 -12.35 18.19 11.33
CA VAL A 506 -12.50 19.41 10.52
C VAL A 506 -12.69 20.64 11.40
N LYS A 507 -13.56 20.57 12.41
CA LYS A 507 -13.78 21.66 13.37
C LYS A 507 -12.51 22.00 14.15
N TRP A 508 -11.74 20.98 14.57
CA TRP A 508 -10.47 21.19 15.25
C TRP A 508 -9.46 21.91 14.36
N VAL A 509 -9.25 21.46 13.12
CA VAL A 509 -8.34 22.10 12.16
C VAL A 509 -8.71 23.57 11.92
N LEU A 510 -9.99 23.86 11.66
CA LEU A 510 -10.49 25.22 11.44
C LEU A 510 -10.27 26.12 12.67
N SER A 511 -10.36 25.58 13.88
CA SER A 511 -10.12 26.32 15.12
C SER A 511 -8.66 26.73 15.35
N LYS A 512 -7.72 26.13 14.60
CA LYS A 512 -6.27 26.36 14.72
C LYS A 512 -5.71 27.34 13.68
N GLN A 513 -6.56 27.98 12.89
CA GLN A 513 -6.10 28.97 11.91
C GLN A 513 -5.56 30.22 12.61
N ASN A 514 -4.38 30.67 12.18
CA ASN A 514 -3.77 31.91 12.65
C ASN A 514 -4.50 33.16 12.12
N ALA A 515 -4.25 34.29 12.78
CA ALA A 515 -4.89 35.57 12.44
C ALA A 515 -4.55 36.06 11.02
N ASP A 516 -3.41 35.67 10.44
CA ASP A 516 -3.01 35.96 9.06
C ASP A 516 -3.73 35.08 8.01
N GLY A 517 -4.35 33.98 8.44
CA GLY A 517 -5.05 33.01 7.59
C GLY A 517 -4.29 31.73 7.31
N GLY A 518 -3.07 31.56 7.85
CA GLY A 518 -2.31 30.32 7.71
C GLY A 518 -2.45 29.38 8.90
N TRP A 519 -1.69 28.29 8.86
CA TRP A 519 -1.54 27.32 9.95
C TRP A 519 -0.07 27.08 10.27
N GLY A 520 0.21 26.75 11.53
CA GLY A 520 1.56 26.55 12.04
C GLY A 520 1.57 25.62 13.24
N GLU A 521 2.61 24.80 13.35
CA GLU A 521 2.79 23.91 14.49
C GLU A 521 4.28 23.70 14.77
N THR A 522 4.69 23.88 16.02
CA THR A 522 6.08 23.68 16.41
C THR A 522 6.31 22.29 17.02
N PRO A 523 7.58 21.82 17.10
CA PRO A 523 7.92 20.58 17.81
C PRO A 523 7.48 20.51 19.28
N ALA A 524 7.10 21.63 19.90
CA ALA A 524 6.56 21.65 21.27
C ALA A 524 5.32 20.76 21.43
N SER A 525 4.54 20.58 20.35
CA SER A 525 3.36 19.69 20.29
C SER A 525 3.68 18.21 20.58
N TYR A 526 4.92 17.75 20.41
CA TYR A 526 5.31 16.39 20.79
C TYR A 526 5.39 16.18 22.30
N LYS A 527 5.49 17.25 23.08
CA LYS A 527 5.59 17.18 24.56
C LYS A 527 4.22 17.19 25.22
N THR A 528 3.23 17.82 24.59
CA THR A 528 1.87 17.90 25.12
C THR A 528 0.88 18.28 24.02
N GLU A 529 -0.30 17.64 24.02
CA GLU A 529 -1.39 17.96 23.10
C GLU A 529 -1.93 19.40 23.28
N ALA A 530 -1.67 20.05 24.43
CA ALA A 530 -2.04 21.44 24.63
C ALA A 530 -1.37 22.41 23.64
N GLU A 531 -0.18 22.04 23.13
CA GLU A 531 0.58 22.78 22.13
C GLU A 531 0.22 22.36 20.69
N ALA A 532 -0.74 21.44 20.51
CA ALA A 532 -1.14 20.92 19.21
C ALA A 532 -1.75 22.03 18.32
N GLY A 533 -1.24 22.12 17.10
CA GLY A 533 -1.63 23.13 16.11
C GLY A 533 -1.30 24.57 16.53
N ILE A 534 -0.28 24.78 17.36
CA ILE A 534 0.19 26.11 17.78
C ILE A 534 1.59 26.37 17.23
N GLY A 535 1.72 27.44 16.44
CA GLY A 535 2.98 27.88 15.87
C GLY A 535 2.81 29.04 14.89
N PRO A 536 3.92 29.70 14.50
CA PRO A 536 3.89 30.68 13.43
C PRO A 536 3.47 30.03 12.12
N THR A 537 2.80 30.78 11.26
CA THR A 537 2.33 30.26 9.97
C THR A 537 3.47 29.67 9.14
N MET A 538 3.25 28.45 8.66
CA MET A 538 4.13 27.70 7.77
C MET A 538 3.38 27.44 6.46
N LEU A 539 3.90 27.97 5.35
CA LEU A 539 3.30 27.84 4.02
C LEU A 539 3.15 26.38 3.55
N PRO A 540 4.15 25.48 3.71
CA PRO A 540 3.96 24.05 3.39
C PRO A 540 2.80 23.41 4.17
N LEU A 541 2.76 23.60 5.50
CA LEU A 541 1.69 23.07 6.35
C LEU A 541 0.32 23.67 5.98
N THR A 542 0.28 24.97 5.72
CA THR A 542 -0.93 25.66 5.27
C THR A 542 -1.45 25.06 3.96
N GLY A 543 -0.56 24.78 3.01
CA GLY A 543 -0.89 24.06 1.77
C GLY A 543 -1.53 22.70 2.07
N LEU A 544 -0.86 21.84 2.85
CA LEU A 544 -1.36 20.53 3.23
C LEU A 544 -2.73 20.58 3.94
N VAL A 545 -2.91 21.51 4.88
CA VAL A 545 -4.19 21.72 5.58
C VAL A 545 -5.30 22.10 4.61
N VAL A 546 -5.01 23.00 3.66
CA VAL A 546 -5.98 23.39 2.63
C VAL A 546 -6.39 22.20 1.76
N GLN A 547 -5.45 21.33 1.36
CA GLN A 547 -5.78 20.12 0.60
C GLN A 547 -6.79 19.24 1.37
N GLY A 548 -6.50 18.95 2.65
CA GLY A 548 -7.37 18.15 3.51
C GLY A 548 -8.75 18.78 3.73
N LEU A 549 -8.83 20.11 3.90
CA LEU A 549 -10.09 20.83 4.05
C LEU A 549 -10.93 20.82 2.77
N ILE A 550 -10.32 21.03 1.59
CA ILE A 550 -11.03 20.93 0.30
C ILE A 550 -11.65 19.55 0.14
N LYS A 551 -10.87 18.48 0.38
CA LYS A 551 -11.37 17.10 0.30
C LYS A 551 -12.36 16.73 1.41
N ALA A 552 -12.37 17.46 2.53
CA ALA A 552 -13.42 17.35 3.55
C ALA A 552 -14.70 18.16 3.23
N GLY A 553 -14.80 18.77 2.04
CA GLY A 553 -15.96 19.55 1.61
C GLY A 553 -15.97 21.00 2.09
N GLU A 554 -14.82 21.55 2.51
CA GLU A 554 -14.69 22.92 3.02
C GLU A 554 -14.10 23.90 1.98
N GLY A 555 -14.09 23.56 0.69
CA GLY A 555 -13.50 24.42 -0.35
C GLY A 555 -14.07 25.84 -0.40
N ASP A 556 -15.36 26.01 -0.10
CA ASP A 556 -16.03 27.31 -0.05
C ASP A 556 -15.88 28.05 1.29
N ASN A 557 -15.25 27.42 2.28
CA ASN A 557 -15.08 27.99 3.61
C ASN A 557 -14.23 29.28 3.53
N PRO A 558 -14.65 30.40 4.15
CA PRO A 558 -13.89 31.64 4.15
C PRO A 558 -12.45 31.49 4.68
N GLN A 559 -12.22 30.55 5.59
CA GLN A 559 -10.88 30.25 6.12
C GLN A 559 -9.97 29.64 5.04
N VAL A 560 -10.49 28.75 4.20
CA VAL A 560 -9.76 28.19 3.05
C VAL A 560 -9.44 29.28 2.03
N LYS A 561 -10.41 30.13 1.67
CA LYS A 561 -10.20 31.26 0.75
C LYS A 561 -9.12 32.22 1.25
N LYS A 562 -9.11 32.51 2.55
CA LYS A 562 -8.08 33.36 3.19
C LYS A 562 -6.69 32.72 3.12
N ALA A 563 -6.60 31.40 3.30
CA ALA A 563 -5.35 30.67 3.20
C ALA A 563 -4.81 30.64 1.77
N ILE A 564 -5.67 30.43 0.77
CA ILE A 564 -5.29 30.53 -0.66
C ILE A 564 -4.75 31.93 -0.97
N ALA A 565 -5.44 32.99 -0.52
CA ALA A 565 -4.96 34.37 -0.70
C ALA A 565 -3.59 34.58 -0.06
N LEU A 566 -3.36 34.02 1.14
CA LEU A 566 -2.08 34.09 1.84
C LEU A 566 -0.97 33.34 1.08
N ILE A 567 -1.25 32.14 0.56
CA ILE A 567 -0.31 31.38 -0.26
C ILE A 567 0.11 32.20 -1.48
N ILE A 568 -0.83 32.77 -2.22
CA ILE A 568 -0.54 33.60 -3.40
C ILE A 568 0.30 34.83 -3.02
N ALA A 569 -0.10 35.54 -1.96
CA ALA A 569 0.59 36.76 -1.51
C ALA A 569 1.99 36.50 -0.97
N SER A 570 2.25 35.30 -0.45
CA SER A 570 3.54 34.90 0.15
C SER A 570 4.49 34.24 -0.85
N GLN A 571 4.06 34.03 -2.10
CA GLN A 571 4.91 33.43 -3.13
C GLN A 571 6.04 34.40 -3.49
N ARG A 572 7.27 33.89 -3.48
CA ARG A 572 8.46 34.65 -3.86
C ARG A 572 8.49 34.88 -5.36
N ALA A 573 9.28 35.85 -5.79
CA ALA A 573 9.43 36.20 -7.21
C ALA A 573 9.96 35.04 -8.07
N ASP A 574 10.73 34.12 -7.48
CA ASP A 574 11.23 32.91 -8.15
C ASP A 574 10.18 31.81 -8.30
N GLY A 575 9.00 31.95 -7.67
CA GLY A 575 7.92 30.96 -7.68
C GLY A 575 7.88 30.04 -6.45
N THR A 576 8.85 30.14 -5.53
CA THR A 576 8.92 29.32 -4.31
C THR A 576 8.22 29.97 -3.11
N TRP A 577 8.08 29.21 -2.03
CA TRP A 577 7.66 29.72 -0.72
C TRP A 577 8.73 29.53 0.35
N PRO A 578 8.74 30.37 1.40
CA PRO A 578 9.51 30.08 2.60
C PRO A 578 8.99 28.81 3.29
N ASN A 579 9.91 27.95 3.75
CA ASN A 579 9.55 26.77 4.53
C ASN A 579 8.95 27.13 5.91
N GLY A 580 9.40 28.23 6.52
CA GLY A 580 8.83 28.73 7.78
C GLY A 580 9.10 27.83 8.99
N GLU A 581 10.26 27.17 9.06
CA GLU A 581 10.61 26.20 10.12
C GLU A 581 9.69 24.96 10.16
N TYR A 582 9.01 24.63 9.05
CA TYR A 582 8.33 23.35 8.89
C TYR A 582 9.33 22.20 8.87
N LEU A 583 9.22 21.29 9.84
CA LEU A 583 10.16 20.21 10.06
C LEU A 583 9.48 18.85 9.92
N HIS A 584 10.27 17.89 9.45
CA HIS A 584 9.92 16.47 9.48
C HIS A 584 10.66 15.81 10.63
N THR A 585 10.16 14.65 11.07
CA THR A 585 10.58 14.02 12.33
C THR A 585 11.40 12.78 12.02
N ASN A 586 12.59 12.67 12.61
CA ASN A 586 13.40 11.44 12.56
C ASN A 586 13.04 10.56 13.76
N ILE A 587 13.38 11.01 14.96
CA ILE A 587 13.02 10.38 16.24
C ILE A 587 12.39 11.45 17.13
N PRO A 588 11.05 11.44 17.36
CA PRO A 588 10.41 12.37 18.28
C PRO A 588 10.82 12.02 19.72
N PRO A 589 10.77 12.97 20.67
CA PRO A 589 10.53 14.40 20.48
C PRO A 589 11.80 15.20 20.14
N ASP A 590 12.91 14.54 19.81
CA ASP A 590 14.25 15.14 19.94
C ASP A 590 14.96 15.46 18.61
N THR A 591 14.74 14.68 17.55
CA THR A 591 15.49 14.83 16.29
C THR A 591 14.57 15.06 15.09
N PHE A 592 14.87 16.12 14.36
CA PHE A 592 14.07 16.59 13.22
C PHE A 592 14.98 17.00 12.08
N TYR A 593 14.41 17.04 10.88
CA TYR A 593 15.13 17.39 9.67
C TYR A 593 14.33 18.36 8.80
N LEU A 594 15.07 19.13 8.02
CA LEU A 594 14.53 20.03 7.02
C LEU A 594 14.36 19.29 5.69
N TYR A 595 13.16 19.38 5.13
CA TYR A 595 12.83 18.90 3.79
C TYR A 595 12.29 20.07 2.94
N PRO A 596 13.16 20.77 2.18
CA PRO A 596 12.80 22.03 1.53
C PRO A 596 11.71 21.94 0.46
N TYR A 597 11.61 20.81 -0.25
CA TYR A 597 10.66 20.66 -1.37
C TYR A 597 9.20 20.65 -0.91
N ALA A 598 8.91 20.33 0.36
CA ALA A 598 7.57 20.48 0.93
C ALA A 598 7.01 21.90 0.76
N ALA A 599 7.87 22.92 0.82
CA ALA A 599 7.47 24.31 0.61
C ALA A 599 7.14 24.63 -0.86
N TRP A 600 7.42 23.73 -1.80
CA TRP A 600 7.16 23.93 -3.22
C TRP A 600 5.91 23.18 -3.65
N PHE A 601 5.82 21.86 -3.36
CA PHE A 601 4.71 21.05 -3.84
C PHE A 601 3.44 21.14 -2.98
N TYR A 602 3.49 21.28 -1.65
CA TYR A 602 2.25 21.35 -0.86
C TYR A 602 1.42 22.61 -1.19
N PRO A 603 2.01 23.82 -1.29
CA PRO A 603 1.26 24.98 -1.73
C PRO A 603 0.81 24.88 -3.18
N ALA A 604 1.64 24.34 -4.09
CA ALA A 604 1.27 24.19 -5.50
C ALA A 604 0.09 23.23 -5.70
N GLU A 605 0.12 22.07 -5.04
CA GLU A 605 -0.97 21.10 -5.07
C GLU A 605 -2.25 21.66 -4.44
N ALA A 606 -2.15 22.46 -3.36
CA ALA A 606 -3.31 23.14 -2.79
C ALA A 606 -3.95 24.15 -3.77
N LEU A 607 -3.15 24.89 -4.54
CA LEU A 607 -3.64 25.79 -5.59
C LEU A 607 -4.33 25.00 -6.71
N GLY A 608 -3.73 23.87 -7.15
CA GLY A 608 -4.32 22.98 -8.16
C GLY A 608 -5.66 22.40 -7.74
N LEU A 609 -5.77 21.85 -6.52
CA LEU A 609 -7.04 21.36 -5.99
C LEU A 609 -8.08 22.46 -5.81
N TYR A 610 -7.66 23.68 -5.46
CA TYR A 610 -8.58 24.81 -5.36
C TYR A 610 -9.12 25.24 -6.72
N LEU A 611 -8.30 25.23 -7.78
CA LEU A 611 -8.76 25.47 -9.16
C LEU A 611 -9.79 24.43 -9.59
N GLN A 612 -9.51 23.15 -9.36
CA GLN A 612 -10.45 22.07 -9.65
C GLN A 612 -11.79 22.26 -8.90
N HIS A 613 -11.74 22.70 -7.63
CA HIS A 613 -12.95 23.03 -6.86
C HIS A 613 -13.72 24.22 -7.46
N LEU A 614 -13.04 25.24 -7.99
CA LEU A 614 -13.71 26.37 -8.63
C LEU A 614 -14.40 25.98 -9.96
N GLU A 615 -13.79 25.07 -10.73
CA GLU A 615 -14.35 24.57 -12.00
C GLU A 615 -15.49 23.58 -11.77
N HIS A 616 -15.34 22.74 -10.74
CA HIS A 616 -16.28 21.69 -10.37
C HIS A 616 -16.60 21.80 -8.87
N PRO A 617 -17.47 22.75 -8.47
CA PRO A 617 -17.86 22.90 -7.07
C PRO A 617 -18.62 21.64 -6.63
N SER A 618 -17.87 20.70 -6.04
CA SER A 618 -18.25 19.39 -5.49
C SER A 618 -19.67 18.88 -5.82
N THR A 619 -19.78 17.99 -6.80
CA THR A 619 -20.72 16.87 -6.68
C THR A 619 -19.99 15.74 -5.93
N ALA A 620 -20.24 15.63 -4.63
CA ALA A 620 -19.77 14.49 -3.86
C ALA A 620 -20.35 13.19 -4.47
N GLY A 621 -19.51 12.39 -5.13
CA GLY A 621 -19.87 11.02 -5.53
C GLY A 621 -19.46 10.53 -6.92
N ASP A 622 -18.88 11.36 -7.80
CA ASP A 622 -18.54 10.92 -9.17
C ASP A 622 -17.15 11.41 -9.62
N GLU A 623 -16.10 11.07 -8.85
CA GLU A 623 -14.70 11.40 -9.21
C GLU A 623 -14.10 10.39 -10.22
N ARG A 624 -14.80 9.29 -10.55
CA ARG A 624 -14.30 8.28 -11.51
C ARG A 624 -14.48 8.77 -12.95
N GLN A 625 -13.38 9.05 -13.66
CA GLN A 625 -13.47 9.57 -15.03
C GLN A 625 -13.96 8.53 -16.04
N ARG A 626 -13.55 7.26 -15.92
CA ARG A 626 -13.87 6.23 -16.93
C ARG A 626 -15.18 5.49 -16.65
N TRP A 627 -15.38 5.03 -15.42
CA TRP A 627 -16.56 4.27 -15.00
C TRP A 627 -17.59 5.16 -14.29
N SER A 628 -17.84 6.34 -14.86
CA SER A 628 -18.79 7.31 -14.30
C SER A 628 -20.21 6.76 -14.27
N ASN A 629 -21.05 7.32 -13.39
CA ASN A 629 -22.45 6.91 -13.32
C ASN A 629 -23.17 7.08 -14.65
N GLU A 630 -22.92 8.19 -15.37
CA GLU A 630 -23.52 8.46 -16.68
C GLU A 630 -23.16 7.37 -17.71
N PHE A 631 -21.88 6.97 -17.77
CA PHE A 631 -21.43 5.95 -18.70
C PHE A 631 -22.08 4.58 -18.41
N LEU A 632 -22.13 4.19 -17.14
CA LEU A 632 -22.73 2.93 -16.71
C LEU A 632 -24.26 2.95 -16.85
N ASP A 633 -24.93 4.07 -16.56
CA ASP A 633 -26.37 4.26 -16.81
C ASP A 633 -26.70 4.08 -18.29
N ALA A 634 -25.89 4.67 -19.19
CA ALA A 634 -26.06 4.45 -20.62
C ALA A 634 -25.89 2.98 -21.02
N ALA A 635 -24.97 2.25 -20.38
CA ALA A 635 -24.78 0.81 -20.59
C ALA A 635 -26.00 -0.02 -20.14
N ARG A 636 -26.76 0.43 -19.15
CA ARG A 636 -28.02 -0.22 -18.72
C ARG A 636 -29.11 -0.24 -19.80
N HIS A 637 -29.00 0.66 -20.76
CA HIS A 637 -29.95 0.80 -21.87
C HIS A 637 -29.45 0.16 -23.19
N ARG A 638 -28.36 -0.61 -23.15
CA ARG A 638 -27.82 -1.36 -24.30
C ARG A 638 -27.90 -2.87 -24.04
N MET A 639 -28.30 -3.63 -25.05
CA MET A 639 -28.37 -5.10 -25.03
C MET A 639 -27.34 -5.68 -26.00
N ASP A 640 -27.66 -6.76 -26.73
CA ASP A 640 -26.77 -7.40 -27.69
C ASP A 640 -27.53 -7.66 -28.99
N PRO A 641 -27.59 -6.68 -29.91
CA PRO A 641 -28.36 -6.79 -31.14
C PRO A 641 -28.03 -8.06 -31.94
N LYS A 642 -26.76 -8.47 -31.96
CA LYS A 642 -26.31 -9.62 -32.74
C LYS A 642 -26.94 -10.93 -32.28
N ALA A 643 -27.05 -11.15 -30.97
CA ALA A 643 -27.72 -12.34 -30.43
C ALA A 643 -29.24 -12.14 -30.33
N ASP A 644 -29.70 -10.93 -29.99
CA ASP A 644 -31.11 -10.61 -29.85
C ASP A 644 -31.87 -10.75 -31.16
N ASP A 645 -31.26 -10.40 -32.30
CA ASP A 645 -31.87 -10.53 -33.63
C ASP A 645 -32.01 -12.00 -34.07
N VAL A 646 -31.05 -12.85 -33.73
CA VAL A 646 -31.15 -14.31 -33.96
C VAL A 646 -32.33 -14.89 -33.20
N ILE A 647 -32.46 -14.54 -31.92
CA ILE A 647 -33.59 -15.00 -31.10
C ILE A 647 -34.91 -14.44 -31.64
N ARG A 648 -34.96 -13.17 -32.02
CA ARG A 648 -36.16 -12.55 -32.61
C ARG A 648 -36.58 -13.27 -33.89
N ALA A 649 -35.64 -13.61 -34.76
CA ALA A 649 -35.88 -14.37 -35.99
C ALA A 649 -36.40 -15.78 -35.68
N ILE A 650 -35.83 -16.48 -34.70
CA ILE A 650 -36.29 -17.80 -34.27
C ILE A 650 -37.73 -17.75 -33.75
N PHE A 651 -38.06 -16.82 -32.85
CA PHE A 651 -39.42 -16.70 -32.30
C PHE A 651 -40.44 -16.24 -33.35
N ALA A 652 -40.03 -15.45 -34.35
CA ALA A 652 -40.90 -15.02 -35.45
C ALA A 652 -41.35 -16.18 -36.38
N ARG A 653 -40.67 -17.34 -36.35
CA ARG A 653 -41.05 -18.55 -37.12
C ARG A 653 -42.31 -19.25 -36.58
N GLY A 654 -42.88 -18.80 -35.46
CA GLY A 654 -44.30 -18.95 -35.10
C GLY A 654 -44.75 -20.27 -34.48
N GLU A 655 -44.06 -21.41 -34.67
CA GLU A 655 -44.46 -22.68 -34.06
C GLU A 655 -43.74 -22.92 -32.71
N ALA A 656 -44.45 -22.71 -31.60
CA ALA A 656 -43.90 -22.83 -30.24
C ALA A 656 -43.21 -24.19 -29.96
N LYS A 657 -43.68 -25.28 -30.59
CA LYS A 657 -43.08 -26.62 -30.43
C LYS A 657 -41.72 -26.73 -31.13
N GLU A 658 -41.61 -26.19 -32.33
CA GLU A 658 -40.37 -26.18 -33.12
C GLU A 658 -39.35 -25.19 -32.54
N VAL A 659 -39.82 -24.01 -32.09
CA VAL A 659 -38.98 -23.06 -31.35
C VAL A 659 -38.42 -23.70 -30.08
N ASN A 660 -39.26 -24.34 -29.25
CA ASN A 660 -38.78 -25.00 -28.03
C ASN A 660 -37.79 -26.15 -28.30
N LYS A 661 -38.01 -26.92 -29.37
CA LYS A 661 -37.11 -28.02 -29.77
C LYS A 661 -35.77 -27.49 -30.27
N LEU A 662 -35.78 -26.48 -31.15
CA LEU A 662 -34.59 -25.82 -31.66
C LEU A 662 -33.78 -25.19 -30.52
N MET A 663 -34.44 -24.47 -29.61
CA MET A 663 -33.83 -23.82 -28.46
C MET A 663 -33.25 -24.84 -27.47
N SER A 664 -33.95 -25.94 -27.21
CA SER A 664 -33.44 -27.05 -26.41
C SER A 664 -32.15 -27.63 -26.99
N ASN A 665 -32.05 -27.79 -28.32
CA ASN A 665 -30.85 -28.29 -28.97
C ASN A 665 -29.69 -27.26 -28.97
N ILE A 666 -30.00 -25.97 -29.12
CA ILE A 666 -29.01 -24.89 -29.10
C ILE A 666 -28.41 -24.72 -27.69
N PHE A 667 -29.20 -24.83 -26.62
CA PHE A 667 -28.76 -24.56 -25.25
C PHE A 667 -28.07 -25.72 -24.54
N ARG A 668 -28.03 -26.92 -25.14
CA ARG A 668 -27.23 -28.04 -24.62
C ARG A 668 -25.75 -27.79 -24.90
N THR A 669 -25.03 -27.26 -23.92
CA THR A 669 -23.60 -26.91 -24.02
C THR A 669 -22.68 -28.14 -24.12
N ASP A 670 -23.15 -29.31 -23.70
CA ASP A 670 -22.44 -30.59 -23.77
C ASP A 670 -22.33 -31.19 -25.18
N GLN A 671 -23.12 -30.69 -26.14
CA GLN A 671 -23.20 -31.20 -27.51
C GLN A 671 -22.55 -30.26 -28.54
N PRO A 672 -22.07 -30.79 -29.69
CA PRO A 672 -21.63 -29.94 -30.81
C PRO A 672 -22.77 -29.04 -31.32
N ILE A 673 -22.42 -28.07 -32.17
CA ILE A 673 -23.41 -27.23 -32.85
C ILE A 673 -24.24 -28.14 -33.77
N PRO A 674 -25.59 -28.11 -33.72
CA PRO A 674 -26.43 -28.92 -34.60
C PRO A 674 -26.14 -28.63 -36.08
N PRO A 675 -26.16 -29.63 -36.98
CA PRO A 675 -25.88 -29.42 -38.41
C PRO A 675 -27.01 -28.70 -39.15
N GLU A 676 -28.23 -28.72 -38.61
CA GLU A 676 -29.41 -28.08 -39.20
C GLU A 676 -29.83 -26.88 -38.33
N LEU A 677 -29.19 -25.73 -38.58
CA LEU A 677 -29.54 -24.45 -37.94
C LEU A 677 -30.24 -23.52 -38.93
N PRO A 678 -31.12 -22.62 -38.46
CA PRO A 678 -31.49 -21.45 -39.23
C PRO A 678 -30.27 -20.65 -39.71
N ASP A 679 -30.32 -20.11 -40.91
CA ASP A 679 -29.25 -19.28 -41.52
C ASP A 679 -28.73 -18.20 -40.56
N GLU A 680 -29.63 -17.58 -39.78
CA GLU A 680 -29.28 -16.53 -38.82
C GLU A 680 -28.45 -17.09 -37.64
N ALA A 681 -28.77 -18.29 -37.16
CA ALA A 681 -28.03 -18.96 -36.10
C ALA A 681 -26.68 -19.52 -36.60
N GLU A 682 -26.63 -20.03 -37.83
CA GLU A 682 -25.38 -20.49 -38.46
C GLU A 682 -24.40 -19.31 -38.66
N ALA A 683 -24.88 -18.19 -39.22
CA ALA A 683 -24.09 -16.96 -39.37
C ALA A 683 -23.58 -16.46 -38.02
N TYR A 684 -24.42 -16.48 -36.98
CA TYR A 684 -24.02 -16.09 -35.63
C TYR A 684 -22.84 -16.91 -35.09
N PHE A 685 -22.87 -18.24 -35.18
CA PHE A 685 -21.78 -19.08 -34.67
C PHE A 685 -20.47 -18.88 -35.45
N LYS A 686 -20.56 -18.55 -36.74
CA LYS A 686 -19.40 -18.23 -37.57
C LYS A 686 -18.81 -16.85 -37.26
N ASP A 687 -19.67 -15.86 -37.02
CA ASP A 687 -19.28 -14.46 -36.85
C ASP A 687 -18.93 -14.08 -35.40
N THR A 688 -18.98 -15.02 -34.47
CA THR A 688 -18.65 -14.83 -33.04
C THR A 688 -17.47 -15.70 -32.62
N ALA A 689 -16.43 -15.74 -33.45
CA ALA A 689 -15.17 -16.40 -33.14
C ALA A 689 -14.34 -15.60 -32.13
N LEU A 690 -13.17 -16.13 -31.76
CA LEU A 690 -12.20 -15.43 -30.91
C LEU A 690 -11.82 -14.06 -31.51
N PRO A 691 -11.67 -13.02 -30.68
CA PRO A 691 -11.22 -11.71 -31.15
C PRO A 691 -9.77 -11.77 -31.63
N ALA A 692 -9.42 -10.94 -32.61
CA ALA A 692 -8.08 -10.93 -33.21
C ALA A 692 -6.96 -10.55 -32.22
N TRP A 693 -7.30 -9.82 -31.16
CA TRP A 693 -6.38 -9.43 -30.09
C TRP A 693 -6.20 -10.52 -29.01
N ALA A 694 -6.89 -11.67 -29.11
CA ALA A 694 -6.74 -12.77 -28.16
C ALA A 694 -5.33 -13.38 -28.22
N ASP A 695 -4.52 -13.06 -27.20
CA ASP A 695 -3.18 -13.60 -27.00
C ASP A 695 -3.21 -15.03 -26.45
N GLN A 696 -2.73 -15.99 -27.25
CA GLN A 696 -2.68 -17.41 -26.90
C GLN A 696 -1.72 -17.75 -25.75
N GLN A 697 -0.64 -16.98 -25.59
CA GLN A 697 0.29 -17.16 -24.47
C GLN A 697 -0.36 -16.76 -23.15
N GLN A 698 -1.09 -15.65 -23.13
CA GLN A 698 -1.86 -15.21 -21.96
C GLN A 698 -2.95 -16.23 -21.59
N LEU A 699 -3.68 -16.75 -22.58
CA LEU A 699 -4.67 -17.82 -22.35
C LEU A 699 -4.02 -19.06 -21.71
N ALA A 700 -2.85 -19.48 -22.21
CA ALA A 700 -2.13 -20.62 -21.66
C ALA A 700 -1.62 -20.39 -20.23
N ILE A 701 -1.20 -19.15 -19.88
CA ILE A 701 -0.80 -18.81 -18.51
C ILE A 701 -1.99 -18.93 -17.56
N ALA A 702 -3.16 -18.37 -17.93
CA ALA A 702 -4.36 -18.46 -17.11
C ALA A 702 -4.88 -19.89 -16.93
N GLN A 703 -4.84 -20.69 -18.00
CA GLN A 703 -5.21 -22.11 -17.94
C GLN A 703 -4.27 -22.90 -17.03
N ARG A 704 -2.96 -22.61 -17.02
CA ARG A 704 -2.01 -23.22 -16.06
C ARG A 704 -2.31 -22.82 -14.61
N LEU A 705 -2.67 -21.56 -14.37
CA LEU A 705 -3.13 -21.12 -13.05
C LEU A 705 -4.36 -21.94 -12.65
N PHE A 706 -5.37 -22.04 -13.51
CA PHE A 706 -6.57 -22.84 -13.27
C PHE A 706 -6.27 -24.33 -13.03
N THR A 707 -5.37 -24.94 -13.78
CA THR A 707 -4.92 -26.31 -13.56
C THR A 707 -4.35 -26.52 -12.15
N ARG A 708 -3.64 -25.52 -11.61
CA ARG A 708 -3.08 -25.56 -10.25
C ARG A 708 -4.13 -25.28 -9.16
N THR A 709 -5.09 -24.40 -9.43
CA THR A 709 -5.96 -23.80 -8.39
C THR A 709 -7.45 -24.00 -8.62
N GLY A 710 -7.85 -24.87 -9.54
CA GLY A 710 -9.23 -24.95 -10.04
C GLY A 710 -10.28 -25.27 -8.98
N TRP A 711 -9.91 -25.99 -7.91
CA TRP A 711 -10.81 -26.25 -6.78
C TRP A 711 -10.98 -25.04 -5.86
N GLN A 712 -9.91 -24.28 -5.63
CA GLN A 712 -9.97 -23.02 -4.91
C GLN A 712 -10.75 -21.96 -5.70
N VAL A 713 -10.61 -21.96 -7.03
CA VAL A 713 -11.43 -21.15 -7.94
C VAL A 713 -12.91 -21.54 -7.83
N ALA A 714 -13.23 -22.84 -7.80
CA ALA A 714 -14.61 -23.30 -7.62
C ALA A 714 -15.17 -22.93 -6.24
N MET A 715 -14.37 -23.02 -5.17
CA MET A 715 -14.75 -22.53 -3.84
C MET A 715 -15.01 -21.02 -3.87
N GLY A 716 -14.13 -20.24 -4.50
CA GLY A 716 -14.29 -18.80 -4.71
C GLY A 716 -15.58 -18.45 -5.46
N LEU A 717 -15.97 -19.27 -6.46
CA LEU A 717 -17.24 -19.11 -7.16
C LEU A 717 -18.44 -19.21 -6.20
N PHE A 718 -18.49 -20.24 -5.35
CA PHE A 718 -19.63 -20.46 -4.45
C PHE A 718 -19.64 -19.53 -3.23
N CYS A 719 -18.46 -19.19 -2.71
CA CYS A 719 -18.32 -18.44 -1.47
C CYS A 719 -18.06 -16.94 -1.68
N SER A 720 -17.76 -16.50 -2.91
CA SER A 720 -17.51 -15.09 -3.21
C SER A 720 -18.26 -14.61 -4.45
N SER A 721 -17.98 -15.15 -5.64
CA SER A 721 -18.54 -14.64 -6.89
C SER A 721 -20.07 -14.67 -6.95
N LEU A 722 -20.69 -15.81 -6.60
CA LEU A 722 -22.16 -15.93 -6.56
C LEU A 722 -22.81 -15.05 -5.49
N PRO A 723 -22.36 -15.05 -4.21
CA PRO A 723 -22.86 -14.11 -3.22
C PRO A 723 -22.81 -12.66 -3.69
N GLN A 724 -21.67 -12.23 -4.26
CA GLN A 724 -21.52 -10.86 -4.78
C GLN A 724 -22.46 -10.56 -5.96
N ALA A 725 -22.68 -11.53 -6.86
CA ALA A 725 -23.67 -11.39 -7.93
C ALA A 725 -25.12 -11.32 -7.40
N TYR A 726 -25.41 -11.99 -6.28
CA TYR A 726 -26.73 -11.94 -5.63
C TYR A 726 -26.97 -10.63 -4.88
N ALA A 727 -25.90 -9.96 -4.42
CA ALA A 727 -25.99 -8.64 -3.81
C ALA A 727 -26.35 -7.54 -4.84
N SER A 728 -25.98 -7.74 -6.12
CA SER A 728 -26.36 -6.85 -7.23
C SER A 728 -27.86 -6.94 -7.55
N ALA A 729 -28.65 -6.04 -6.98
CA ALA A 729 -30.11 -6.14 -6.89
C ALA A 729 -30.82 -6.29 -8.24
N HIS A 730 -30.38 -5.54 -9.27
CA HIS A 730 -31.00 -5.59 -10.59
C HIS A 730 -30.70 -6.91 -11.32
N GLY A 731 -29.45 -7.39 -11.25
CA GLY A 731 -29.06 -8.70 -11.78
C GLY A 731 -29.76 -9.85 -11.07
N ALA A 732 -29.81 -9.83 -9.73
CA ALA A 732 -30.50 -10.83 -8.91
C ALA A 732 -32.00 -10.94 -9.28
N TYR A 733 -32.64 -9.82 -9.64
CA TYR A 733 -34.03 -9.82 -10.08
C TYR A 733 -34.25 -10.64 -11.37
N VAL A 734 -33.37 -10.54 -12.36
CA VAL A 734 -33.43 -11.36 -13.59
C VAL A 734 -33.44 -12.86 -13.23
N ILE A 735 -32.58 -13.24 -12.30
CA ILE A 735 -32.39 -14.64 -11.89
C ILE A 735 -33.65 -15.17 -11.19
N VAL A 736 -34.24 -14.40 -10.26
CA VAL A 736 -35.49 -14.78 -9.59
C VAL A 736 -36.65 -14.91 -10.59
N GLN A 737 -36.75 -14.00 -11.56
CA GLN A 737 -37.85 -13.99 -12.53
C GLN A 737 -37.83 -15.15 -13.53
N THR A 738 -36.66 -15.72 -13.82
CA THR A 738 -36.51 -16.86 -14.73
C THR A 738 -36.79 -18.23 -14.07
N GLN A 739 -37.19 -18.24 -12.78
CA GLN A 739 -37.69 -19.39 -11.99
C GLN A 739 -36.80 -20.65 -11.91
N GLY A 740 -35.59 -20.63 -12.48
CA GLY A 740 -34.67 -21.78 -12.44
C GLY A 740 -34.11 -22.06 -11.04
N LEU A 741 -33.78 -21.01 -10.28
CA LEU A 741 -33.16 -21.12 -8.94
C LEU A 741 -34.15 -21.26 -7.78
N THR A 742 -35.46 -21.17 -8.03
CA THR A 742 -36.50 -21.42 -7.02
C THR A 742 -37.17 -22.79 -7.18
N ARG A 743 -36.90 -23.53 -8.28
CA ARG A 743 -37.46 -24.87 -8.55
C ARG A 743 -36.42 -25.96 -8.85
N HIS A 744 -35.25 -25.62 -9.43
CA HIS A 744 -34.16 -26.55 -9.79
C HIS A 744 -32.77 -26.00 -9.40
N THR A 745 -32.66 -25.51 -8.16
CA THR A 745 -31.52 -24.74 -7.66
C THR A 745 -30.16 -25.42 -7.84
N LYS A 746 -30.02 -26.67 -7.37
CA LYS A 746 -28.74 -27.41 -7.44
C LYS A 746 -28.22 -27.51 -8.88
N GLN A 747 -29.10 -27.86 -9.82
CA GLN A 747 -28.73 -27.98 -11.24
C GLN A 747 -28.22 -26.66 -11.83
N ARG A 748 -28.90 -25.53 -11.56
CA ARG A 748 -28.50 -24.21 -12.06
C ARG A 748 -27.15 -23.74 -11.50
N ILE A 749 -26.87 -24.00 -10.22
CA ILE A 749 -25.59 -23.66 -9.59
C ILE A 749 -24.44 -24.46 -10.24
N PHE A 750 -24.65 -25.74 -10.50
CA PHE A 750 -23.66 -26.57 -11.19
C PHE A 750 -23.49 -26.23 -12.67
N GLU A 751 -24.53 -25.77 -13.36
CA GLU A 751 -24.41 -25.24 -14.72
C GLU A 751 -23.48 -24.01 -14.78
N THR A 752 -23.52 -23.13 -13.77
CA THR A 752 -22.58 -22.01 -13.65
C THR A 752 -21.14 -22.48 -13.40
N ALA A 753 -20.94 -23.46 -12.52
CA ALA A 753 -19.62 -24.06 -12.30
C ALA A 753 -19.09 -24.81 -13.55
N GLN A 754 -19.99 -25.44 -14.32
CA GLN A 754 -19.61 -26.08 -15.58
C GLN A 754 -19.16 -25.07 -16.62
N PHE A 755 -19.82 -23.90 -16.72
CA PHE A 755 -19.41 -22.83 -17.63
C PHE A 755 -17.98 -22.37 -17.35
N LEU A 756 -17.67 -22.11 -16.07
CA LEU A 756 -16.32 -21.77 -15.61
C LEU A 756 -15.28 -22.80 -16.10
N PHE A 757 -15.56 -24.09 -15.91
CA PHE A 757 -14.65 -25.16 -16.31
C PHE A 757 -14.52 -25.28 -17.83
N ASP A 758 -15.62 -25.15 -18.57
CA ASP A 758 -15.64 -25.26 -20.02
C ASP A 758 -14.80 -24.19 -20.72
N VAL A 759 -14.65 -22.99 -20.14
CA VAL A 759 -13.86 -21.89 -20.72
C VAL A 759 -12.42 -21.81 -20.21
N LEU A 760 -12.13 -22.38 -19.03
CA LEU A 760 -10.80 -22.37 -18.41
C LEU A 760 -10.00 -23.68 -18.59
N ASP A 761 -10.61 -24.75 -19.09
CA ASP A 761 -9.88 -26.01 -19.37
C ASP A 761 -8.79 -25.78 -20.42
N GLU A 762 -7.73 -26.58 -20.40
CA GLU A 762 -6.64 -26.50 -21.36
C GLU A 762 -7.17 -26.72 -22.80
N GLY A 763 -6.81 -25.84 -23.72
CA GLY A 763 -7.31 -25.87 -25.10
C GLY A 763 -8.79 -25.47 -25.28
N ALA A 764 -9.49 -25.04 -24.22
CA ALA A 764 -10.90 -24.63 -24.29
C ALA A 764 -11.16 -23.46 -25.26
N LEU A 765 -10.17 -22.57 -25.40
CA LEU A 765 -10.20 -21.38 -26.24
C LEU A 765 -9.20 -21.47 -27.42
N GLU A 766 -8.92 -22.69 -27.89
CA GLU A 766 -8.25 -22.92 -29.17
C GLU A 766 -9.27 -22.95 -30.33
N LYS A 767 -8.78 -23.05 -31.57
CA LYS A 767 -9.64 -23.22 -32.75
C LYS A 767 -10.51 -24.48 -32.56
N ASP A 768 -11.83 -24.30 -32.63
CA ASP A 768 -12.85 -25.34 -32.35
C ASP A 768 -12.90 -25.83 -30.89
N GLY A 769 -12.32 -25.07 -29.96
CA GLY A 769 -12.38 -25.32 -28.51
C GLY A 769 -13.81 -25.31 -27.96
N ARG A 770 -14.05 -26.09 -26.91
CA ARG A 770 -15.39 -26.19 -26.27
C ARG A 770 -15.81 -24.85 -25.66
N GLY A 771 -14.89 -24.13 -25.02
CA GLY A 771 -15.19 -22.88 -24.33
C GLY A 771 -15.81 -21.83 -25.23
N ILE A 772 -15.36 -21.75 -26.49
CA ILE A 772 -15.95 -20.85 -27.51
C ILE A 772 -17.42 -21.20 -27.72
N ARG A 773 -17.73 -22.48 -27.99
CA ARG A 773 -19.10 -22.94 -28.21
C ARG A 773 -19.98 -22.72 -26.98
N THR A 774 -19.47 -23.02 -25.79
CA THR A 774 -20.20 -22.83 -24.54
C THR A 774 -20.54 -21.35 -24.35
N ALA A 775 -19.58 -20.43 -24.54
CA ALA A 775 -19.84 -18.99 -24.44
C ALA A 775 -20.85 -18.49 -25.48
N GLN A 776 -20.74 -18.91 -26.75
CA GLN A 776 -21.70 -18.56 -27.81
C GLN A 776 -23.12 -19.03 -27.48
N LYS A 777 -23.28 -20.23 -26.92
CA LYS A 777 -24.58 -20.78 -26.49
C LYS A 777 -25.16 -20.02 -25.29
N VAL A 778 -24.33 -19.67 -24.31
CA VAL A 778 -24.74 -18.85 -23.17
C VAL A 778 -25.20 -17.47 -23.61
N ARG A 779 -24.51 -16.84 -24.57
CA ARG A 779 -24.92 -15.55 -25.15
C ARG A 779 -26.31 -15.61 -25.83
N LEU A 780 -26.63 -16.67 -26.56
CA LEU A 780 -27.99 -16.89 -27.10
C LEU A 780 -29.02 -17.16 -25.99
N MET A 781 -28.64 -17.86 -24.92
CA MET A 781 -29.49 -18.04 -23.74
C MET A 781 -29.83 -16.70 -23.09
N HIS A 782 -28.85 -15.79 -22.94
CA HIS A 782 -29.09 -14.44 -22.45
C HIS A 782 -30.08 -13.68 -23.33
N ALA A 783 -29.87 -13.66 -24.65
CA ALA A 783 -30.79 -13.03 -25.59
C ALA A 783 -32.23 -13.58 -25.50
N THR A 784 -32.37 -14.88 -25.24
CA THR A 784 -33.66 -15.54 -25.00
C THR A 784 -34.33 -15.03 -23.74
N VAL A 785 -33.58 -14.93 -22.64
CA VAL A 785 -34.09 -14.39 -21.39
C VAL A 785 -34.55 -12.94 -21.57
N ARG A 786 -33.79 -12.10 -22.30
CA ARG A 786 -34.22 -10.72 -22.61
C ARG A 786 -35.55 -10.70 -23.37
N HIS A 787 -35.65 -11.50 -24.43
CA HIS A 787 -36.85 -11.59 -25.25
C HIS A 787 -38.09 -11.98 -24.43
N LEU A 788 -37.97 -12.99 -23.58
CA LEU A 788 -39.07 -13.48 -22.74
C LEU A 788 -39.47 -12.48 -21.65
N LEU A 789 -38.51 -11.85 -20.98
CA LEU A 789 -38.79 -10.88 -19.91
C LEU A 789 -39.46 -9.61 -20.45
N LEU A 790 -39.03 -9.10 -21.60
CA LEU A 790 -39.61 -7.90 -22.21
C LEU A 790 -41.04 -8.11 -22.73
N GLN A 791 -41.42 -9.35 -23.04
CA GLN A 791 -42.77 -9.69 -23.50
C GLN A 791 -43.70 -10.17 -22.38
N ARG A 792 -43.17 -10.37 -21.18
CA ARG A 792 -43.95 -10.89 -20.05
C ARG A 792 -44.98 -9.85 -19.58
N PRO A 793 -46.27 -10.22 -19.45
CA PRO A 793 -47.30 -9.29 -19.01
C PRO A 793 -47.34 -9.07 -17.50
N ASP A 794 -46.98 -10.09 -16.69
CA ASP A 794 -47.01 -10.02 -15.23
C ASP A 794 -45.91 -10.88 -14.54
N PRO A 795 -45.04 -10.29 -13.69
CA PRO A 795 -44.85 -8.84 -13.55
C PRO A 795 -44.27 -8.26 -14.84
N LYS A 796 -44.77 -7.11 -15.27
CA LYS A 796 -44.21 -6.36 -16.41
C LYS A 796 -42.80 -5.87 -16.06
N TRP A 797 -41.86 -5.98 -16.99
CA TRP A 797 -40.51 -5.47 -16.81
C TRP A 797 -40.51 -3.94 -16.68
N ASP A 798 -39.86 -3.42 -15.63
CA ASP A 798 -39.71 -1.99 -15.37
C ASP A 798 -38.33 -1.51 -15.82
N THR A 799 -38.27 -1.06 -17.08
CA THR A 799 -37.04 -0.56 -17.70
C THR A 799 -36.56 0.75 -17.08
N ALA A 800 -37.46 1.57 -16.52
CA ALA A 800 -37.08 2.86 -15.94
C ALA A 800 -36.31 2.66 -14.63
N LEU A 801 -36.76 1.71 -13.80
CA LEU A 801 -36.10 1.40 -12.53
C LEU A 801 -34.87 0.49 -12.70
N ARG A 802 -34.87 -0.44 -13.67
CA ARG A 802 -33.85 -1.50 -13.74
C ARG A 802 -32.98 -1.47 -14.99
N GLY A 803 -33.26 -0.60 -15.96
CA GLY A 803 -32.68 -0.72 -17.29
C GLY A 803 -33.23 -1.94 -18.06
N LEU A 804 -32.60 -2.28 -19.18
CA LEU A 804 -32.96 -3.47 -19.96
C LEU A 804 -32.46 -4.75 -19.27
N PRO A 805 -33.15 -5.89 -19.40
CA PRO A 805 -32.70 -7.14 -18.78
C PRO A 805 -31.38 -7.61 -19.39
N ILE A 806 -30.43 -8.06 -18.54
CA ILE A 806 -29.11 -8.55 -18.99
C ILE A 806 -28.44 -7.53 -19.93
N ASN A 807 -28.47 -6.26 -19.51
CA ASN A 807 -27.84 -5.17 -20.24
C ASN A 807 -26.31 -5.25 -20.16
N GLN A 808 -25.64 -4.32 -20.83
CA GLN A 808 -24.19 -4.29 -20.92
C GLN A 808 -23.49 -4.05 -19.56
N GLU A 809 -24.08 -3.28 -18.63
CA GLU A 809 -23.54 -3.12 -17.26
C GLU A 809 -23.66 -4.44 -16.47
N ASP A 810 -24.83 -5.09 -16.51
CA ASP A 810 -25.06 -6.36 -15.82
C ASP A 810 -24.10 -7.46 -16.32
N LEU A 811 -23.85 -7.52 -17.64
CA LEU A 811 -22.86 -8.43 -18.23
C LEU A 811 -21.43 -8.12 -17.78
N ALA A 812 -21.04 -6.84 -17.78
CA ALA A 812 -19.71 -6.40 -17.35
C ALA A 812 -19.47 -6.70 -15.86
N GLY A 813 -20.45 -6.39 -14.99
CA GLY A 813 -20.38 -6.71 -13.56
C GLY A 813 -20.30 -8.21 -13.30
N THR A 814 -21.11 -9.02 -14.00
CA THR A 814 -21.03 -10.48 -13.90
C THR A 814 -19.65 -10.98 -14.36
N LEU A 815 -19.09 -10.44 -15.44
CA LEU A 815 -17.75 -10.78 -15.90
C LEU A 815 -16.70 -10.54 -14.81
N MET A 816 -16.80 -9.39 -14.11
CA MET A 816 -15.89 -9.05 -13.02
C MET A 816 -15.97 -10.03 -11.83
N THR A 817 -17.15 -10.60 -11.54
CA THR A 817 -17.27 -11.64 -10.51
C THR A 817 -16.52 -12.94 -10.86
N PHE A 818 -16.29 -13.20 -12.14
CA PHE A 818 -15.48 -14.35 -12.58
C PHE A 818 -13.99 -14.01 -12.75
N SER A 819 -13.65 -12.75 -13.01
CA SER A 819 -12.28 -12.29 -13.21
C SER A 819 -11.63 -11.82 -11.90
N VAL A 820 -11.87 -10.57 -11.50
CA VAL A 820 -11.16 -9.90 -10.41
C VAL A 820 -11.54 -10.47 -9.03
N VAL A 821 -12.82 -10.76 -8.82
CA VAL A 821 -13.33 -11.33 -7.55
C VAL A 821 -12.76 -12.72 -7.29
N THR A 822 -12.55 -13.52 -8.34
CA THR A 822 -11.93 -14.84 -8.21
C THR A 822 -10.49 -14.73 -7.70
N LEU A 823 -9.72 -13.76 -8.21
CA LEU A 823 -8.35 -13.53 -7.76
C LEU A 823 -8.31 -13.01 -6.32
N GLU A 824 -9.26 -12.13 -5.94
CA GLU A 824 -9.45 -11.70 -4.54
C GLU A 824 -9.69 -12.90 -3.60
N ALA A 825 -10.53 -13.86 -4.02
CA ALA A 825 -10.80 -15.07 -3.25
C ALA A 825 -9.56 -15.98 -3.14
N LEU A 826 -8.81 -16.19 -4.23
CA LEU A 826 -7.57 -16.97 -4.21
C LEU A 826 -6.54 -16.35 -3.25
N ARG A 827 -6.37 -15.03 -3.27
CA ARG A 827 -5.49 -14.32 -2.35
C ARG A 827 -5.92 -14.50 -0.89
N THR A 828 -7.22 -14.39 -0.63
CA THR A 828 -7.78 -14.57 0.72
C THR A 828 -7.59 -16.00 1.24
N LEU A 829 -7.57 -16.99 0.35
CA LEU A 829 -7.25 -18.39 0.65
C LEU A 829 -5.74 -18.67 0.78
N GLY A 830 -4.88 -17.64 0.72
CA GLY A 830 -3.43 -17.79 0.79
C GLY A 830 -2.79 -18.37 -0.47
N ILE A 831 -3.50 -18.43 -1.60
CA ILE A 831 -2.96 -18.98 -2.85
C ILE A 831 -2.08 -17.93 -3.54
N ALA A 832 -0.78 -18.20 -3.60
CA ALA A 832 0.16 -17.36 -4.31
C ALA A 832 -0.04 -17.43 -5.84
N TYR A 833 -0.12 -16.27 -6.48
CA TYR A 833 -0.06 -16.10 -7.93
C TYR A 833 0.73 -14.84 -8.29
N SER A 834 1.37 -14.82 -9.46
CA SER A 834 2.14 -13.66 -9.92
C SER A 834 1.25 -12.55 -10.50
N VAL A 835 1.81 -11.36 -10.72
CA VAL A 835 1.10 -10.27 -11.42
C VAL A 835 0.85 -10.63 -12.89
N GLU A 836 1.78 -11.36 -13.52
CA GLU A 836 1.60 -11.90 -14.87
C GLU A 836 0.42 -12.88 -14.93
N GLU A 837 0.32 -13.79 -13.96
CA GLU A 837 -0.81 -14.73 -13.86
C GLU A 837 -2.15 -13.99 -13.67
N ALA A 838 -2.17 -12.90 -12.89
CA ALA A 838 -3.36 -12.07 -12.70
C ALA A 838 -3.80 -11.37 -14.00
N ASN A 839 -2.86 -10.79 -14.75
CA ASN A 839 -3.14 -10.14 -16.02
C ASN A 839 -3.60 -11.16 -17.09
N ALA A 840 -2.96 -12.32 -17.13
CA ALA A 840 -3.38 -13.43 -18.00
C ALA A 840 -4.80 -13.91 -17.68
N TRP A 841 -5.15 -13.98 -16.39
CA TRP A 841 -6.50 -14.33 -15.93
C TRP A 841 -7.53 -13.31 -16.42
N LEU A 842 -7.28 -12.00 -16.20
CA LEU A 842 -8.17 -10.96 -16.70
C LEU A 842 -8.28 -10.99 -18.23
N HIS A 843 -7.17 -11.16 -18.95
CA HIS A 843 -7.15 -11.25 -20.40
C HIS A 843 -8.06 -12.39 -20.90
N THR A 844 -7.96 -13.55 -20.27
CA THR A 844 -8.83 -14.71 -20.58
C THR A 844 -10.31 -14.36 -20.40
N TRP A 845 -10.66 -13.68 -19.31
CA TRP A 845 -12.03 -13.24 -19.09
C TRP A 845 -12.47 -12.12 -20.04
N LYS A 846 -11.61 -11.20 -20.46
CA LYS A 846 -11.95 -10.23 -21.51
C LYS A 846 -12.28 -10.93 -22.83
N VAL A 847 -11.53 -11.98 -23.18
CA VAL A 847 -11.80 -12.81 -24.36
C VAL A 847 -13.18 -13.48 -24.23
N VAL A 848 -13.45 -14.11 -23.08
CA VAL A 848 -14.77 -14.72 -22.80
C VAL A 848 -15.90 -13.68 -22.82
N GLY A 849 -15.67 -12.48 -22.26
CA GLY A 849 -16.62 -11.38 -22.26
C GLY A 849 -16.98 -10.91 -23.67
N THR A 850 -16.00 -10.86 -24.57
CA THR A 850 -16.22 -10.57 -26.00
C THR A 850 -17.08 -11.64 -26.66
N LEU A 851 -16.81 -12.92 -26.37
CA LEU A 851 -17.62 -14.04 -26.86
C LEU A 851 -19.06 -13.97 -26.30
N LEU A 852 -19.23 -13.47 -25.08
CA LEU A 852 -20.52 -13.23 -24.42
C LEU A 852 -21.26 -11.97 -24.92
N GLY A 853 -20.63 -11.15 -25.78
CA GLY A 853 -21.26 -9.98 -26.39
C GLY A 853 -21.12 -8.68 -25.60
N ILE A 854 -20.14 -8.61 -24.70
CA ILE A 854 -19.80 -7.38 -23.99
C ILE A 854 -19.11 -6.42 -24.97
N GLU A 855 -19.54 -5.16 -24.95
CA GLU A 855 -18.94 -4.10 -25.76
C GLU A 855 -17.48 -3.84 -25.33
N GLU A 856 -16.59 -3.63 -26.30
CA GLU A 856 -15.15 -3.44 -26.05
C GLU A 856 -14.85 -2.30 -25.07
N GLN A 857 -15.65 -1.23 -25.08
CA GLN A 857 -15.53 -0.09 -24.17
C GLN A 857 -15.76 -0.44 -22.69
N LEU A 858 -16.48 -1.54 -22.41
CA LEU A 858 -16.73 -2.08 -21.06
C LEU A 858 -15.73 -3.16 -20.66
N LEU A 859 -14.79 -3.53 -21.55
CA LEU A 859 -13.70 -4.43 -21.18
C LEU A 859 -12.61 -3.63 -20.47
N PRO A 860 -12.15 -4.09 -19.30
CA PRO A 860 -11.08 -3.42 -18.59
C PRO A 860 -9.76 -3.39 -19.38
N ARG A 861 -8.94 -2.36 -19.17
CA ARG A 861 -7.59 -2.23 -19.74
C ARG A 861 -6.67 -3.27 -19.11
N ASP A 862 -6.64 -3.29 -17.78
CA ASP A 862 -5.79 -4.10 -16.93
C ASP A 862 -6.50 -4.43 -15.60
N ILE A 863 -5.79 -5.09 -14.68
CA ILE A 863 -6.38 -5.62 -13.45
C ILE A 863 -6.94 -4.53 -12.52
N LEU A 864 -6.26 -3.39 -12.43
CA LEU A 864 -6.68 -2.28 -11.57
C LEU A 864 -7.93 -1.62 -12.13
N ASP A 865 -7.94 -1.39 -13.45
CA ASP A 865 -9.10 -0.85 -14.15
C ASP A 865 -10.32 -1.80 -14.08
N GLY A 866 -10.10 -3.12 -13.97
CA GLY A 866 -11.15 -4.11 -13.76
C GLY A 866 -11.69 -4.12 -12.32
N GLN A 867 -10.82 -3.91 -11.33
CA GLN A 867 -11.22 -3.73 -9.93
C GLN A 867 -12.05 -2.45 -9.78
N GLU A 868 -11.62 -1.34 -10.39
CA GLU A 868 -12.37 -0.08 -10.38
C GLU A 868 -13.76 -0.23 -11.03
N LEU A 869 -13.85 -0.95 -12.16
CA LEU A 869 -15.14 -1.27 -12.79
C LEU A 869 -16.04 -2.08 -11.85
N MET A 870 -15.48 -3.10 -11.19
CA MET A 870 -16.24 -3.91 -10.23
C MET A 870 -16.75 -3.04 -9.08
N GLU A 871 -15.90 -2.21 -8.48
CA GLU A 871 -16.28 -1.29 -7.41
C GLU A 871 -17.36 -0.30 -7.85
N ALA A 872 -17.23 0.32 -9.03
CA ALA A 872 -18.24 1.23 -9.56
C ALA A 872 -19.61 0.54 -9.67
N ILE A 873 -19.64 -0.73 -10.09
CA ILE A 873 -20.87 -1.52 -10.15
C ILE A 873 -21.37 -1.91 -8.74
N ARG A 874 -20.47 -2.26 -7.81
CA ARG A 874 -20.84 -2.54 -6.39
C ARG A 874 -21.54 -1.33 -5.77
N ASP A 875 -20.98 -0.13 -5.93
CA ASP A 875 -21.53 1.13 -5.39
C ASP A 875 -22.97 1.40 -5.86
N ARG A 876 -23.26 1.02 -7.10
CA ARG A 876 -24.54 1.29 -7.76
C ARG A 876 -25.58 0.21 -7.54
N GLN A 877 -25.16 -1.05 -7.48
CA GLN A 877 -26.07 -2.20 -7.54
C GLN A 877 -26.19 -2.99 -6.24
N TRP A 878 -25.20 -2.93 -5.34
CA TRP A 878 -25.28 -3.67 -4.08
C TRP A 878 -26.32 -3.05 -3.15
N ALA A 879 -27.34 -3.84 -2.81
CA ALA A 879 -28.41 -3.38 -1.95
C ALA A 879 -29.01 -4.53 -1.14
N ASN A 880 -29.69 -4.16 -0.05
CA ASN A 880 -30.47 -5.08 0.78
C ASN A 880 -31.79 -5.43 0.07
N ALA A 881 -31.70 -6.19 -1.02
CA ALA A 881 -32.83 -6.54 -1.89
C ALA A 881 -33.43 -7.91 -1.51
N PRO A 882 -34.78 -8.08 -1.55
CA PRO A 882 -35.43 -9.37 -1.30
C PRO A 882 -34.94 -10.51 -2.19
N GLU A 883 -34.56 -10.18 -3.42
CA GLU A 883 -34.09 -11.14 -4.43
C GLU A 883 -32.76 -11.76 -4.03
N GLY A 884 -31.80 -10.97 -3.55
CA GLY A 884 -30.51 -11.46 -3.05
C GLY A 884 -30.68 -12.45 -1.89
N LYS A 885 -31.56 -12.13 -0.94
CA LYS A 885 -31.92 -13.03 0.18
C LYS A 885 -32.57 -14.32 -0.30
N THR A 886 -33.38 -14.24 -1.34
CA THR A 886 -34.04 -15.42 -1.92
C THR A 886 -33.05 -16.37 -2.60
N LEU A 887 -31.99 -15.81 -3.21
CA LEU A 887 -30.98 -16.59 -3.94
C LEU A 887 -29.89 -17.17 -3.03
N ILE A 888 -29.49 -16.46 -1.97
CA ILE A 888 -28.41 -16.92 -1.08
C ILE A 888 -28.82 -18.13 -0.22
N GLN A 889 -30.10 -18.20 0.20
CA GLN A 889 -30.57 -19.25 1.11
C GLN A 889 -30.43 -20.66 0.50
N PRO A 890 -30.88 -20.93 -0.74
CA PRO A 890 -30.64 -22.22 -1.38
C PRO A 890 -29.16 -22.55 -1.64
N LEU A 891 -28.31 -21.55 -1.88
CA LEU A 891 -26.87 -21.75 -2.05
C LEU A 891 -26.22 -22.21 -0.75
N VAL A 892 -26.51 -21.52 0.37
CA VAL A 892 -26.02 -21.90 1.70
C VAL A 892 -26.52 -23.28 2.10
N GLN A 893 -27.82 -23.56 1.92
CA GLN A 893 -28.39 -24.88 2.21
C GLN A 893 -27.72 -25.99 1.40
N MET A 894 -27.46 -25.75 0.11
CA MET A 894 -26.75 -26.72 -0.72
C MET A 894 -25.33 -26.97 -0.20
N MET A 895 -24.61 -25.94 0.24
CA MET A 895 -23.27 -26.11 0.81
C MET A 895 -23.31 -26.88 2.13
N GLN A 896 -24.29 -26.62 2.99
CA GLN A 896 -24.48 -27.35 4.26
C GLN A 896 -24.69 -28.85 4.04
N ASP A 897 -25.43 -29.24 2.99
CA ASP A 897 -25.66 -30.65 2.64
C ASP A 897 -24.35 -31.43 2.36
N TYR A 898 -23.24 -30.73 2.05
CA TYR A 898 -21.92 -31.35 1.80
C TYR A 898 -21.03 -31.44 3.04
N PHE A 899 -21.40 -30.78 4.15
CA PHE A 899 -20.67 -30.89 5.42
C PHE A 899 -21.32 -31.94 6.34
N PRO A 900 -20.53 -32.74 7.08
CA PRO A 900 -21.07 -33.81 7.90
C PRO A 900 -21.72 -33.29 9.19
N GLY A 901 -23.05 -33.39 9.27
CA GLY A 901 -23.84 -33.16 10.48
C GLY A 901 -24.04 -31.67 10.84
N PRO A 902 -25.05 -31.35 11.68
CA PRO A 902 -25.52 -29.97 11.89
C PRO A 902 -24.54 -29.08 12.68
N ILE A 903 -23.50 -29.66 13.28
CA ILE A 903 -22.51 -28.90 14.05
C ILE A 903 -21.62 -28.02 13.16
N LEU A 904 -21.51 -28.34 11.86
CA LEU A 904 -20.70 -27.62 10.88
C LEU A 904 -21.53 -26.70 9.97
N ASP A 905 -22.83 -26.55 10.22
CA ASP A 905 -23.75 -25.74 9.41
C ASP A 905 -23.37 -24.26 9.35
N GLY A 906 -22.53 -23.79 10.27
CA GLY A 906 -21.96 -22.43 10.28
C GLY A 906 -20.85 -22.20 9.26
N ILE A 907 -20.18 -23.25 8.76
CA ILE A 907 -19.02 -23.14 7.86
C ILE A 907 -19.33 -22.34 6.58
N PRO A 908 -20.44 -22.59 5.85
CA PRO A 908 -20.75 -21.83 4.64
C PRO A 908 -20.87 -20.32 4.89
N ASN A 909 -21.54 -19.91 5.97
CA ASN A 909 -21.65 -18.50 6.34
C ASN A 909 -20.29 -17.90 6.70
N SER A 910 -19.46 -18.64 7.42
CA SER A 910 -18.10 -18.23 7.77
C SER A 910 -17.21 -18.08 6.54
N LEU A 911 -17.29 -19.00 5.57
CA LEU A 911 -16.55 -18.92 4.30
C LEU A 911 -17.03 -17.75 3.43
N ILE A 912 -18.35 -17.50 3.35
CA ILE A 912 -18.88 -16.36 2.60
C ILE A 912 -18.43 -15.04 3.23
N ARG A 913 -18.51 -14.91 4.56
CA ARG A 913 -18.02 -13.70 5.26
C ARG A 913 -16.52 -13.50 5.08
N LEU A 914 -15.74 -14.59 5.08
CA LEU A 914 -14.31 -14.53 4.82
C LEU A 914 -13.99 -14.09 3.38
N LEU A 915 -14.66 -14.66 2.37
CA LEU A 915 -14.28 -14.51 0.95
C LEU A 915 -15.04 -13.43 0.19
N ALA A 916 -16.30 -13.15 0.54
CA ALA A 916 -17.12 -12.09 -0.05
C ALA A 916 -17.12 -10.80 0.80
N GLY A 917 -16.66 -10.88 2.05
CA GLY A 917 -16.67 -9.79 3.03
C GLY A 917 -18.01 -9.65 3.77
N ASP A 918 -17.94 -9.03 4.95
CA ASP A 918 -19.10 -8.83 5.83
C ASP A 918 -20.17 -7.94 5.18
N VAL A 919 -19.77 -6.88 4.46
CA VAL A 919 -20.72 -5.97 3.78
C VAL A 919 -21.61 -6.72 2.80
N CYS A 920 -21.03 -7.61 1.98
CA CYS A 920 -21.79 -8.44 1.04
C CYS A 920 -22.73 -9.39 1.80
N ALA A 921 -22.21 -10.10 2.80
CA ALA A 921 -23.00 -11.02 3.62
C ALA A 921 -24.17 -10.33 4.32
N ASP A 922 -23.98 -9.10 4.79
CA ASP A 922 -25.01 -8.31 5.47
C ASP A 922 -26.10 -7.85 4.50
N TYR A 923 -25.75 -7.42 3.26
CA TYR A 923 -26.74 -7.13 2.22
C TYR A 923 -27.59 -8.35 1.87
N LEU A 924 -26.97 -9.54 1.88
CA LEU A 924 -27.64 -10.82 1.64
C LEU A 924 -28.42 -11.34 2.86
N GLY A 925 -28.36 -10.66 4.01
CA GLY A 925 -29.06 -11.04 5.23
C GLY A 925 -28.54 -12.32 5.88
N LEU A 926 -27.27 -12.66 5.69
CA LEU A 926 -26.62 -13.78 6.36
C LEU A 926 -26.35 -13.46 7.83
N PRO A 927 -26.50 -14.41 8.77
CA PRO A 927 -26.18 -14.18 10.16
C PRO A 927 -24.68 -13.90 10.34
N PRO A 928 -24.26 -13.20 11.42
CA PRO A 928 -22.86 -13.10 11.81
C PRO A 928 -22.21 -14.48 11.91
N ALA A 929 -20.91 -14.56 11.60
CA ALA A 929 -20.18 -15.82 11.73
C ALA A 929 -20.15 -16.29 13.19
N ASP A 930 -20.32 -17.60 13.40
CA ASP A 930 -20.27 -18.21 14.73
C ASP A 930 -18.86 -18.74 15.04
N TRP A 931 -18.76 -19.67 16.00
CA TRP A 931 -17.49 -20.28 16.39
C TRP A 931 -16.79 -21.01 15.23
N THR A 932 -17.51 -21.41 14.18
CA THR A 932 -16.92 -22.05 12.99
C THR A 932 -15.96 -21.10 12.24
N MET A 933 -16.07 -19.78 12.43
CA MET A 933 -15.08 -18.83 11.92
C MET A 933 -13.69 -19.11 12.50
N HIS A 934 -13.59 -19.53 13.76
CA HIS A 934 -12.32 -19.93 14.36
C HIS A 934 -11.80 -21.26 13.80
N LEU A 935 -12.66 -22.14 13.29
CA LEU A 935 -12.20 -23.31 12.55
C LEU A 935 -11.67 -22.92 11.16
N VAL A 936 -12.38 -22.05 10.46
CA VAL A 936 -11.97 -21.54 9.14
C VAL A 936 -10.67 -20.74 9.24
N LYS A 937 -10.52 -19.91 10.28
CA LYS A 937 -9.30 -19.12 10.58
C LYS A 937 -8.21 -19.93 11.31
N GLY A 938 -8.56 -20.95 12.10
CA GLY A 938 -7.59 -21.76 12.84
C GLY A 938 -6.61 -22.51 11.93
N GLY A 939 -6.98 -22.70 10.66
CA GLY A 939 -6.08 -23.13 9.60
C GLY A 939 -4.91 -22.17 9.35
N THR A 940 -5.15 -20.86 9.41
CA THR A 940 -4.12 -19.82 9.22
C THR A 940 -3.28 -19.59 10.47
N GLU A 941 -3.81 -19.87 11.67
CA GLU A 941 -3.08 -19.73 12.94
C GLU A 941 -2.12 -20.91 13.21
N LEU A 942 -2.38 -22.10 12.65
CA LEU A 942 -1.49 -23.27 12.74
C LEU A 942 -0.13 -23.07 12.04
N ASP A 943 -0.05 -22.13 11.10
CA ASP A 943 1.21 -21.75 10.43
C ASP A 943 2.23 -21.13 11.39
N GLU A 944 1.76 -20.53 12.49
CA GLU A 944 2.62 -19.91 13.50
C GLU A 944 3.29 -20.95 14.42
N TRP A 945 2.73 -22.17 14.51
CA TRP A 945 3.15 -23.21 15.45
C TRP A 945 3.95 -24.35 14.81
N ILE A 946 3.97 -24.46 13.47
CA ILE A 946 4.64 -25.54 12.74
C ILE A 946 5.78 -24.97 11.87
N PRO A 947 7.06 -25.18 12.26
CA PRO A 947 8.21 -24.74 11.46
C PRO A 947 8.24 -25.37 10.07
N GLN A 948 8.61 -24.57 9.06
CA GLN A 948 8.54 -24.87 7.61
C GLN A 948 9.44 -26.01 7.08
N TRP A 949 10.03 -26.86 7.92
CA TRP A 949 10.89 -27.97 7.46
C TRP A 949 10.09 -29.19 6.96
N VAL A 950 8.76 -29.10 6.93
CA VAL A 950 7.85 -30.19 6.53
C VAL A 950 7.32 -29.94 5.10
N GLY A 951 8.17 -29.74 4.10
CA GLY A 951 7.77 -29.75 2.67
C GLY A 951 7.13 -28.45 2.13
N ALA A 952 6.82 -28.45 0.82
CA ALA A 952 6.34 -27.28 0.08
C ALA A 952 4.90 -26.87 0.45
N GLY A 953 4.70 -25.59 0.77
CA GLY A 953 3.41 -24.94 1.12
C GLY A 953 3.17 -24.82 2.62
N THR A 954 2.40 -23.82 3.07
CA THR A 954 2.06 -23.67 4.51
C THR A 954 1.05 -24.72 4.98
N PRO A 955 1.01 -25.05 6.29
CA PRO A 955 -0.08 -25.82 6.88
C PRO A 955 -1.48 -25.30 6.51
N SER A 956 -1.69 -24.00 6.44
CA SER A 956 -2.94 -23.35 6.03
C SER A 956 -3.28 -23.58 4.56
N GLU A 957 -2.31 -23.40 3.65
CA GLU A 957 -2.46 -23.71 2.22
C GLU A 957 -2.84 -25.18 2.04
N ARG A 958 -2.20 -26.09 2.78
CA ARG A 958 -2.52 -27.52 2.76
C ARG A 958 -3.90 -27.81 3.33
N LEU A 959 -4.31 -27.11 4.39
CA LEU A 959 -5.64 -27.27 4.97
C LEU A 959 -6.71 -26.75 3.99
N PHE A 960 -6.55 -25.56 3.42
CA PHE A 960 -7.51 -25.02 2.45
C PHE A 960 -7.54 -25.85 1.18
N ALA A 961 -6.39 -26.34 0.71
CA ALA A 961 -6.35 -27.33 -0.36
C ALA A 961 -7.10 -28.62 0.03
N TRP A 962 -6.92 -29.12 1.25
CA TRP A 962 -7.62 -30.30 1.74
C TRP A 962 -9.14 -30.07 1.91
N VAL A 963 -9.57 -28.96 2.51
CA VAL A 963 -10.99 -28.60 2.69
C VAL A 963 -11.66 -28.40 1.34
N SER A 964 -11.04 -27.65 0.43
CA SER A 964 -11.56 -27.47 -0.94
C SER A 964 -11.62 -28.81 -1.67
N HIS A 965 -10.63 -29.67 -1.49
CA HIS A 965 -10.64 -31.02 -2.04
C HIS A 965 -11.77 -31.89 -1.46
N GLN A 966 -11.95 -31.93 -0.13
CA GLN A 966 -13.01 -32.72 0.51
C GLN A 966 -14.41 -32.23 0.13
N PHE A 967 -14.63 -30.91 0.11
CA PHE A 967 -15.87 -30.31 -0.37
C PHE A 967 -16.17 -30.74 -1.81
N MET A 968 -15.16 -30.66 -2.69
CA MET A 968 -15.34 -31.03 -4.10
C MET A 968 -15.42 -32.54 -4.34
N GLU A 969 -14.74 -33.38 -3.56
CA GLU A 969 -14.93 -34.83 -3.57
C GLU A 969 -16.36 -35.21 -3.17
N GLY A 970 -16.93 -34.55 -2.15
CA GLY A 970 -18.33 -34.72 -1.75
C GLY A 970 -19.29 -34.34 -2.88
N VAL A 971 -19.05 -33.20 -3.52
CA VAL A 971 -19.80 -32.76 -4.72
C VAL A 971 -19.72 -33.82 -5.83
N VAL A 972 -18.52 -34.31 -6.15
CA VAL A 972 -18.30 -35.27 -7.24
C VAL A 972 -18.88 -36.65 -6.94
N ALA A 973 -18.78 -37.12 -5.70
CA ALA A 973 -19.31 -38.41 -5.28
C ALA A 973 -20.84 -38.47 -5.41
N VAL A 974 -21.53 -37.43 -4.91
CA VAL A 974 -23.00 -37.31 -4.99
C VAL A 974 -23.48 -37.25 -6.45
N GLU A 975 -22.78 -36.53 -7.32
CA GLU A 975 -23.16 -36.40 -8.74
C GLU A 975 -22.86 -37.66 -9.57
N ARG A 976 -21.91 -38.50 -9.15
CA ARG A 976 -21.61 -39.78 -9.82
C ARG A 976 -22.62 -40.89 -9.48
N GLU A 977 -23.22 -40.87 -8.30
CA GLU A 977 -24.22 -41.87 -7.88
C GLU A 977 -25.58 -41.71 -8.60
N GLY A 978 -25.84 -40.54 -9.19
CA GLY A 978 -27.06 -40.21 -9.92
C GLY A 978 -27.18 -40.74 -11.35
N LYS A 979 -26.63 -41.91 -11.73
CA LYS A 979 -26.80 -42.64 -13.03
C LYS A 979 -26.82 -41.88 -14.39
N GLN A 980 -26.50 -40.59 -14.45
CA GLN A 980 -26.15 -39.80 -15.64
C GLN A 980 -25.35 -38.58 -15.19
N ALA A 981 -24.02 -38.71 -15.07
CA ALA A 981 -23.19 -37.57 -14.66
C ALA A 981 -23.22 -36.48 -15.75
N LYS A 982 -23.99 -35.41 -15.53
CA LYS A 982 -24.08 -34.23 -16.41
C LYS A 982 -22.94 -33.22 -16.14
N PHE A 983 -22.31 -33.30 -14.97
CA PHE A 983 -21.19 -32.43 -14.56
C PHE A 983 -19.83 -33.04 -14.95
N ARG A 984 -19.07 -32.36 -15.81
CA ARG A 984 -17.77 -32.82 -16.34
C ARG A 984 -16.64 -32.08 -15.63
N ILE A 985 -15.79 -32.86 -14.97
CA ILE A 985 -14.55 -32.38 -14.37
C ILE A 985 -13.46 -32.33 -15.46
N PRO A 986 -12.73 -31.21 -15.59
CA PRO A 986 -11.52 -31.10 -16.42
C PRO A 986 -10.53 -32.24 -16.17
N THR A 987 -9.91 -32.76 -17.23
CA THR A 987 -8.95 -33.88 -17.11
C THR A 987 -7.79 -33.52 -16.18
N ALA A 988 -7.33 -32.28 -16.22
CA ALA A 988 -6.28 -31.76 -15.35
C ALA A 988 -6.65 -31.89 -13.86
N LEU A 989 -7.89 -31.54 -13.50
CA LEU A 989 -8.39 -31.62 -12.13
C LEU A 989 -8.68 -33.06 -11.69
N THR A 990 -9.07 -33.97 -12.59
CA THR A 990 -9.29 -35.39 -12.21
C THR A 990 -8.03 -36.10 -11.68
N LYS A 991 -6.83 -35.62 -12.02
CA LYS A 991 -5.56 -36.15 -11.50
C LYS A 991 -5.25 -35.68 -10.08
N THR A 992 -5.90 -34.60 -9.65
CA THR A 992 -5.76 -34.06 -8.28
C THR A 992 -6.78 -34.66 -7.30
N VAL A 993 -7.76 -35.42 -7.81
CA VAL A 993 -8.84 -36.12 -7.06
C VAL A 993 -8.49 -37.60 -6.75
N LYS A 994 -7.27 -38.02 -7.08
CA LYS A 994 -6.74 -39.36 -6.79
C LYS A 994 -5.49 -39.23 -5.96
#